data_AF-A0A7K8SDR4-F1
#
_entry.id   AF-A0A7K8SDR4-F1
#
_cell.length_a   1.000
_cell.length_b   1.000
_cell.length_c   1.000
_cell.angle_alpha   90.00
_cell.angle_beta   90.00
_cell.angle_gamma   90.00
#
_symmetry.space_group_name_H-M   'P 1'
#
loop_
_entity.id
_entity.type
_entity.pdbx_description
1 polymer ?
#
loop_
_entity_poly.entity_id
_entity_poly.type
_entity_poly.pdbx_seq_one_letter_code
_entity_poly.pdbx_strand_id
1 'polypeptide(L)'
;VPNPAVPRLEVTGRDEGTLELSLGPGGHRLLVTEHPFRLDLLQHRELLCSVNARGLLVFEHQRRRRDSPTEAPRSPPGRWLQRERGRQRSGGVGGVPQSTQGVGGRPPELRGEPEEEQGAWEETFKTHTDSKPYGPTSVGLDFSLPGFEHVYGIPEHAESLRLRPTEGGDPYRLYNLDVFQYEVFTPMALYGSWEFGVADPLYHPQTLFGKLLDYMQGGGETPQTEVRWMSESGVIDVFLLLGPGPADVTAQYGRLTGTQALPPLFSLGYHQSRWNYQDEADVEAVERGFEEHELPLDVLWLDIEHADGKRYFTWDPAKFPNPRGMLERLAARKRRMVSIVDPHIKVDGGYRVHAELRARGLYVKTKDGNDYEGWCWPGQWGWGGTWGGPRGVLGDFGKVLGAPERILGQSRGACGSPPNTSETPLNLGHFGGWELHNLYRLYVHKATAEGQIRRSGGRLRPFVLSRAFFAGSQRYGAVWTGDNTADWEHLRISIPMCLSFGLAGLAFCGADVGGFFQNPGPELQVRWYQAGAFQPFFRAHAHLDTARREPWLLSPEHLAMVRAALRRRYALLPTWYTAFYHCHRQGVPVMRPLWMEFPDDPQTFAMDDQYLIDWVLLVHPVTEPGARGVNVYLPGEGEVWYNDETHEQHRAPQTLYVPVTLSTVGFWGGSRGLGGMMGPQNTRETLKLSLQTPKFSLDTPKSSPDPPGTAQGDLYLDDGVSFDYATKNAFLHRHFSFANGTLTS
;
A
#
# COMPACT_ATOMS: atom_id res chain seq x y z
N VAL A 1 -4.58 -5.27 -19.67
CA VAL A 1 -5.84 -6.06 -19.80
C VAL A 1 -6.85 -5.17 -20.50
N PRO A 2 -7.57 -5.61 -21.55
CA PRO A 2 -8.66 -4.81 -22.11
C PRO A 2 -9.70 -4.52 -21.01
N ASN A 3 -10.34 -3.34 -21.05
CA ASN A 3 -11.41 -3.02 -20.10
C ASN A 3 -12.46 -4.16 -20.13
N PRO A 4 -12.92 -4.65 -18.97
CA PRO A 4 -13.95 -5.68 -18.95
C PRO A 4 -15.15 -5.19 -19.76
N ALA A 5 -15.74 -6.07 -20.57
CA ALA A 5 -16.98 -5.76 -21.25
C ALA A 5 -18.00 -5.43 -20.16
N VAL A 6 -18.52 -4.20 -20.16
CA VAL A 6 -19.53 -3.77 -19.19
C VAL A 6 -20.87 -4.26 -19.71
N PRO A 7 -21.47 -5.32 -19.12
CA PRO A 7 -22.83 -5.70 -19.49
C PRO A 7 -23.75 -4.51 -19.21
N ARG A 8 -24.71 -4.25 -20.10
CA ARG A 8 -25.70 -3.22 -19.85
C ARG A 8 -26.57 -3.66 -18.68
N LEU A 9 -26.89 -2.71 -17.80
CA LEU A 9 -27.91 -2.90 -16.78
C LEU A 9 -29.26 -3.11 -17.47
N GLU A 10 -30.01 -4.10 -17.01
CA GLU A 10 -31.34 -4.41 -17.51
C GLU A 10 -32.37 -4.13 -16.43
N VAL A 11 -33.43 -3.41 -16.76
CA VAL A 11 -34.55 -3.20 -15.84
C VAL A 11 -35.34 -4.49 -15.74
N THR A 12 -35.40 -5.10 -14.55
CA THR A 12 -36.13 -6.36 -14.31
C THR A 12 -37.42 -6.16 -13.54
N GLY A 13 -37.59 -5.02 -12.87
CA GLY A 13 -38.79 -4.70 -12.09
C GLY A 13 -38.95 -3.21 -11.86
N ARG A 14 -40.19 -2.77 -11.67
CA ARG A 14 -40.52 -1.38 -11.33
C ARG A 14 -41.78 -1.35 -10.50
N ASP A 15 -41.66 -0.89 -9.28
CA ASP A 15 -42.76 -0.67 -8.33
C ASP A 15 -42.87 0.84 -8.01
N GLU A 16 -43.87 1.22 -7.22
CA GLU A 16 -44.09 2.62 -6.83
C GLU A 16 -42.92 3.12 -5.96
N GLY A 17 -42.04 3.94 -6.54
CA GLY A 17 -40.88 4.53 -5.86
C GLY A 17 -39.60 3.67 -5.86
N THR A 18 -39.61 2.47 -6.47
CA THR A 18 -38.44 1.58 -6.54
C THR A 18 -38.21 1.01 -7.94
N LEU A 19 -36.97 1.03 -8.40
CA LEU A 19 -36.50 0.46 -9.67
C LEU A 19 -35.56 -0.73 -9.39
N GLU A 20 -35.84 -1.89 -9.99
CA GLU A 20 -34.97 -3.07 -9.91
C GLU A 20 -34.14 -3.21 -11.20
N LEU A 21 -32.83 -3.32 -11.02
CA LEU A 21 -31.84 -3.47 -12.10
C LEU A 21 -31.07 -4.79 -11.93
N SER A 22 -30.96 -5.57 -13.01
CA SER A 22 -30.03 -6.70 -13.09
C SER A 22 -28.63 -6.21 -13.43
N LEU A 23 -27.62 -6.68 -12.69
CA LEU A 23 -26.21 -6.37 -12.90
C LEU A 23 -25.49 -7.43 -13.78
N GLY A 24 -26.26 -8.33 -14.42
CA GLY A 24 -25.76 -9.38 -15.30
C GLY A 24 -26.14 -10.79 -14.84
N PRO A 25 -25.57 -11.84 -15.46
CA PRO A 25 -26.03 -13.22 -15.31
C PRO A 25 -25.74 -13.86 -13.95
N GLY A 26 -24.96 -13.21 -13.08
CA GLY A 26 -24.56 -13.75 -11.77
C GLY A 26 -25.61 -13.65 -10.66
N GLY A 27 -26.86 -13.31 -11.00
CA GLY A 27 -27.96 -13.16 -10.03
C GLY A 27 -27.87 -11.89 -9.17
N HIS A 28 -26.92 -10.99 -9.45
CA HIS A 28 -26.78 -9.72 -8.76
C HIS A 28 -27.83 -8.71 -9.23
N ARG A 29 -28.47 -8.04 -8.27
CA ARG A 29 -29.55 -7.07 -8.51
C ARG A 29 -29.31 -5.83 -7.68
N LEU A 30 -29.76 -4.69 -8.19
CA LEU A 30 -29.70 -3.39 -7.53
C LEU A 30 -31.12 -2.83 -7.45
N LEU A 31 -31.60 -2.60 -6.23
CA LEU A 31 -32.83 -1.85 -5.99
C LEU A 31 -32.47 -0.38 -5.77
N VAL A 32 -33.12 0.51 -6.52
CA VAL A 32 -32.98 1.95 -6.41
C VAL A 32 -34.30 2.52 -5.89
N THR A 33 -34.31 2.97 -4.65
CA THR A 33 -35.49 3.58 -4.01
C THR A 33 -35.35 5.10 -4.05
N GLU A 34 -36.43 5.79 -4.44
CA GLU A 34 -36.41 7.25 -4.69
C GLU A 34 -36.58 8.08 -3.40
N HIS A 35 -37.48 7.69 -2.50
CA HIS A 35 -37.88 8.50 -1.35
C HIS A 35 -38.01 7.69 -0.03
N PRO A 36 -37.05 7.82 0.91
CA PRO A 36 -35.75 8.50 0.76
C PRO A 36 -34.85 7.75 -0.23
N PHE A 37 -33.88 8.46 -0.82
CA PHE A 37 -32.92 7.86 -1.75
C PHE A 37 -32.14 6.73 -1.05
N ARG A 38 -32.17 5.52 -1.61
CA ARG A 38 -31.47 4.36 -1.06
C ARG A 38 -31.13 3.37 -2.17
N LEU A 39 -29.98 2.72 -2.05
CA LEU A 39 -29.60 1.62 -2.92
C LEU A 39 -29.44 0.34 -2.11
N ASP A 40 -30.02 -0.76 -2.57
CA ASP A 40 -29.82 -2.09 -1.96
C ASP A 40 -29.23 -3.03 -3.02
N LEU A 41 -28.05 -3.58 -2.74
CA LEU A 41 -27.41 -4.59 -3.58
C LEU A 41 -27.75 -5.98 -3.06
N LEU A 42 -28.26 -6.83 -3.94
CA LEU A 42 -28.65 -8.19 -3.63
C LEU A 42 -27.94 -9.18 -4.54
N GLN A 43 -27.71 -10.39 -4.01
CA GLN A 43 -27.45 -11.57 -4.83
C GLN A 43 -28.60 -12.55 -4.64
N HIS A 44 -29.32 -12.85 -5.73
CA HIS A 44 -30.60 -13.54 -5.65
C HIS A 44 -31.56 -12.82 -4.68
N ARG A 45 -31.88 -13.40 -3.53
CA ARG A 45 -32.78 -12.82 -2.51
C ARG A 45 -32.05 -12.31 -1.26
N GLU A 46 -30.73 -12.41 -1.24
CA GLU A 46 -29.90 -12.04 -0.10
C GLU A 46 -29.40 -10.60 -0.26
N LEU A 47 -29.56 -9.78 0.78
CA LEU A 47 -29.08 -8.42 0.83
C LEU A 47 -27.59 -8.43 1.18
N LEU A 48 -26.74 -7.93 0.29
CA LEU A 48 -25.29 -7.89 0.48
C LEU A 48 -24.84 -6.57 1.13
N CYS A 49 -25.38 -5.46 0.67
CA CYS A 49 -25.00 -4.12 1.12
C CYS A 49 -26.14 -3.14 0.86
N SER A 50 -26.37 -2.23 1.80
CA SER A 50 -27.26 -1.08 1.61
C SER A 50 -26.45 0.21 1.60
N VAL A 51 -26.81 1.14 0.72
CA VAL A 51 -26.20 2.47 0.61
C VAL A 51 -27.22 3.52 1.00
N ASN A 52 -26.82 4.45 1.85
CA ASN A 52 -27.68 5.48 2.44
C ASN A 52 -28.86 4.92 3.25
N ALA A 53 -28.68 3.76 3.89
CA ALA A 53 -29.74 3.13 4.68
C ALA A 53 -30.07 3.93 5.95
N ARG A 54 -29.09 4.64 6.52
CA ARG A 54 -29.25 5.51 7.69
C ARG A 54 -29.57 6.95 7.32
N GLY A 55 -29.62 7.29 6.03
CA GLY A 55 -29.93 8.64 5.56
C GLY A 55 -28.83 9.65 5.87
N LEU A 56 -27.55 9.23 5.89
CA LEU A 56 -26.42 10.10 6.21
C LEU A 56 -25.66 10.57 4.96
N LEU A 57 -26.26 10.42 3.77
CA LEU A 57 -25.81 11.08 2.55
C LEU A 57 -25.74 12.59 2.79
N VAL A 58 -24.54 13.13 2.67
CA VAL A 58 -24.24 14.56 2.70
C VAL A 58 -23.61 14.93 1.37
N PHE A 59 -24.13 15.98 0.74
CA PHE A 59 -23.52 16.58 -0.43
C PHE A 59 -23.64 18.10 -0.30
N GLU A 60 -22.57 18.74 0.17
CA GLU A 60 -22.55 20.19 0.31
C GLU A 60 -22.43 20.83 -1.08
N HIS A 61 -23.56 21.32 -1.59
CA HIS A 61 -23.57 22.03 -2.86
C HIS A 61 -22.74 23.31 -2.76
N GLN A 62 -21.95 23.61 -3.78
CA GLN A 62 -21.15 24.83 -3.85
C GLN A 62 -22.06 26.08 -3.79
N ARG A 63 -21.74 26.99 -2.88
CA ARG A 63 -22.49 28.24 -2.66
C ARG A 63 -21.62 29.45 -2.95
N ARG A 64 -22.26 30.59 -3.22
CA ARG A 64 -21.58 31.89 -3.18
C ARG A 64 -21.60 32.42 -1.75
N ARG A 65 -20.50 33.03 -1.32
CA ARG A 65 -20.44 33.71 -0.02
C ARG A 65 -21.42 34.88 0.00
N ARG A 66 -22.22 35.02 1.06
CA ARG A 66 -23.30 36.03 1.16
C ARG A 66 -22.79 37.47 0.94
N ASP A 67 -21.56 37.76 1.35
CA ASP A 67 -20.96 39.10 1.23
C ASP A 67 -20.22 39.35 -0.10
N SER A 68 -20.32 38.43 -1.07
CA SER A 68 -19.69 38.60 -2.38
C SER A 68 -20.39 39.73 -3.16
N PRO A 69 -19.67 40.72 -3.71
CA PRO A 69 -20.28 41.74 -4.56
C PRO A 69 -21.04 41.10 -5.73
N THR A 70 -22.27 41.56 -5.97
CA THR A 70 -23.05 41.16 -7.16
C THR A 70 -22.41 41.76 -8.40
N GLU A 71 -21.46 41.06 -9.04
CA GLU A 71 -21.02 41.44 -10.38
C GLU A 71 -22.19 41.28 -11.38
N ALA A 72 -22.49 42.36 -12.10
CA ALA A 72 -23.39 42.38 -13.26
C ALA A 72 -22.98 41.30 -14.28
N PRO A 73 -23.93 40.72 -15.05
CA PRO A 73 -23.66 39.58 -15.90
C PRO A 73 -22.60 39.93 -16.95
N ARG A 74 -21.38 39.40 -16.78
CA ARG A 74 -20.36 39.37 -17.82
C ARG A 74 -20.74 38.30 -18.83
N SER A 75 -20.73 38.68 -20.11
CA SER A 75 -20.99 37.82 -21.26
C SER A 75 -20.18 36.51 -21.19
N PRO A 76 -20.75 35.37 -21.65
CA PRO A 76 -20.10 34.07 -21.51
C PRO A 76 -18.78 34.03 -22.29
N PRO A 77 -17.72 33.37 -21.76
CA PRO A 77 -16.50 33.13 -22.53
C PRO A 77 -16.82 32.22 -23.72
N GLY A 78 -16.64 32.76 -24.93
CA GLY A 78 -16.74 32.00 -26.15
C GLY A 78 -15.61 30.98 -26.30
N ARG A 79 -15.99 29.80 -26.80
CA ARG A 79 -15.18 28.78 -27.49
C ARG A 79 -14.15 27.98 -26.68
N TRP A 80 -14.56 26.82 -26.16
CA TRP A 80 -13.71 25.60 -26.08
C TRP A 80 -14.45 24.28 -26.29
N LEU A 81 -15.55 24.28 -27.07
CA LEU A 81 -16.24 23.04 -27.47
C LEU A 81 -16.75 23.18 -28.90
N GLN A 82 -15.86 22.99 -29.89
CA GLN A 82 -16.23 22.61 -31.26
C GLN A 82 -14.98 22.22 -32.06
N ARG A 83 -14.56 20.96 -31.93
CA ARG A 83 -13.89 20.22 -33.00
C ARG A 83 -14.24 18.75 -32.82
N GLU A 84 -15.36 18.37 -33.41
CA GLU A 84 -15.63 17.10 -34.09
C GLU A 84 -17.14 16.93 -34.23
N ARG A 85 -17.66 17.36 -35.40
CA ARG A 85 -18.82 16.78 -36.11
C ARG A 85 -19.13 17.67 -37.30
N GLY A 86 -18.40 17.43 -38.40
CA GLY A 86 -18.85 17.84 -39.72
C GLY A 86 -19.58 16.67 -40.36
N ARG A 87 -20.91 16.76 -40.51
CA ARG A 87 -21.66 16.30 -41.71
C ARG A 87 -23.16 16.64 -41.61
N GLN A 88 -23.61 17.32 -42.68
CA GLN A 88 -24.99 17.45 -43.22
C GLN A 88 -25.95 18.44 -42.51
N ARG A 89 -26.28 19.59 -43.15
CA ARG A 89 -27.47 19.88 -44.01
C ARG A 89 -28.79 19.74 -43.24
N SER A 90 -29.79 20.63 -43.22
CA SER A 90 -30.16 21.84 -44.00
C SER A 90 -31.50 22.41 -43.49
N GLY A 91 -31.71 23.74 -43.53
CA GLY A 91 -33.04 24.44 -43.51
C GLY A 91 -33.72 24.57 -42.13
N GLY A 92 -34.47 25.61 -41.75
CA GLY A 92 -34.91 26.85 -42.38
C GLY A 92 -35.87 27.59 -41.42
N VAL A 93 -35.61 28.89 -41.21
CA VAL A 93 -36.42 30.08 -40.87
C VAL A 93 -37.80 29.98 -40.14
N GLY A 94 -37.95 30.85 -39.12
CA GLY A 94 -39.18 31.57 -38.73
C GLY A 94 -39.82 31.07 -37.43
N GLY A 95 -40.29 31.86 -36.47
CA GLY A 95 -40.50 33.29 -36.26
C GLY A 95 -41.31 33.41 -34.97
N VAL A 96 -40.97 34.37 -34.10
CA VAL A 96 -41.62 34.59 -32.78
C VAL A 96 -43.01 35.22 -32.97
N PRO A 97 -43.97 34.95 -32.07
CA PRO A 97 -44.76 36.07 -31.56
C PRO A 97 -44.83 36.14 -30.03
N GLN A 98 -45.02 37.39 -29.60
CA GLN A 98 -44.96 37.93 -28.25
C GLN A 98 -46.15 37.58 -27.34
N SER A 99 -45.83 37.50 -26.05
CA SER A 99 -46.54 37.98 -24.85
C SER A 99 -48.07 37.90 -24.73
N THR A 100 -48.51 37.25 -23.65
CA THR A 100 -49.56 37.76 -22.76
C THR A 100 -49.18 37.50 -21.30
N GLN A 101 -49.19 38.56 -20.50
CA GLN A 101 -48.96 38.57 -19.05
C GLN A 101 -50.17 38.05 -18.26
N GLY A 102 -49.85 37.34 -17.17
CA GLY A 102 -50.54 37.45 -15.87
C GLY A 102 -51.61 36.40 -15.56
N VAL A 103 -51.38 35.55 -14.55
CA VAL A 103 -52.01 35.61 -13.21
C VAL A 103 -51.09 34.85 -12.23
N GLY A 104 -50.82 35.44 -11.08
CA GLY A 104 -49.82 35.00 -10.11
C GLY A 104 -50.18 33.77 -9.28
N GLY A 105 -49.14 33.02 -8.95
CA GLY A 105 -49.06 32.19 -7.74
C GLY A 105 -47.73 32.50 -7.07
N ARG A 106 -47.76 32.87 -5.78
CA ARG A 106 -46.54 33.00 -4.97
C ARG A 106 -45.83 31.64 -4.94
N PRO A 107 -44.49 31.58 -5.14
CA PRO A 107 -43.73 30.39 -4.76
C PRO A 107 -43.84 30.20 -3.23
N PRO A 108 -43.82 28.95 -2.73
CA PRO A 108 -43.82 28.70 -1.29
C PRO A 108 -42.59 29.37 -0.65
N GLU A 109 -42.80 30.03 0.49
CA GLU A 109 -41.72 30.54 1.33
C GLU A 109 -40.77 29.39 1.69
N LEU A 110 -39.53 29.48 1.21
CA LEU A 110 -38.42 28.67 1.69
C LEU A 110 -38.26 28.92 3.18
N ARG A 111 -38.45 27.85 3.96
CA ARG A 111 -38.14 27.81 5.40
C ARG A 111 -36.72 28.36 5.62
N GLY A 112 -36.58 29.15 6.69
CA GLY A 112 -35.40 29.97 7.02
C GLY A 112 -34.05 29.36 6.63
N GLU A 113 -33.27 30.15 5.90
CA GLU A 113 -31.91 29.78 5.54
C GLU A 113 -31.05 29.67 6.81
N PRO A 114 -30.22 28.62 6.96
CA PRO A 114 -29.40 28.45 8.15
C PRO A 114 -28.42 29.64 8.32
N GLU A 115 -28.14 29.99 9.58
CA GLU A 115 -27.05 30.91 9.95
C GLU A 115 -25.72 30.36 9.42
N GLU A 116 -24.79 31.23 8.99
CA GLU A 116 -23.49 30.77 8.51
C GLU A 116 -22.67 30.23 9.68
N GLU A 117 -22.43 28.91 9.70
CA GLU A 117 -21.70 28.23 10.77
C GLU A 117 -20.24 28.67 10.83
N GLN A 118 -19.71 28.78 12.05
CA GLN A 118 -18.32 29.10 12.30
C GLN A 118 -17.39 28.05 11.65
N GLY A 119 -16.41 28.47 10.85
CA GLY A 119 -15.51 27.57 10.12
C GLY A 119 -16.03 27.11 8.74
N ALA A 120 -17.24 27.51 8.33
CA ALA A 120 -17.77 27.17 7.02
C ALA A 120 -17.01 27.82 5.84
N TRP A 121 -16.28 28.91 6.08
CA TRP A 121 -15.43 29.61 5.10
C TRP A 121 -13.99 29.62 5.61
N GLU A 122 -13.43 30.76 5.97
CA GLU A 122 -12.10 30.80 6.52
C GLU A 122 -12.00 30.02 7.83
N GLU A 123 -11.00 29.14 7.91
CA GLU A 123 -10.71 28.32 9.08
C GLU A 123 -9.25 28.53 9.48
N THR A 124 -8.97 28.57 10.78
CA THR A 124 -7.60 28.70 11.28
C THR A 124 -7.23 27.53 12.17
N PHE A 125 -6.21 26.78 11.77
CA PHE A 125 -5.61 25.75 12.59
C PHE A 125 -4.21 26.18 13.04
N LYS A 126 -4.03 26.32 14.36
CA LYS A 126 -2.84 26.91 14.99
C LYS A 126 -2.55 28.31 14.42
N THR A 127 -1.51 28.44 13.59
CA THR A 127 -1.08 29.70 12.98
C THR A 127 -1.38 29.78 11.48
N HIS A 128 -2.01 28.75 10.90
CA HIS A 128 -2.30 28.67 9.48
C HIS A 128 -3.79 28.92 9.25
N THR A 129 -4.11 29.93 8.47
CA THR A 129 -5.48 30.25 8.06
C THR A 129 -5.73 29.76 6.65
N ASP A 130 -6.63 28.80 6.50
CA ASP A 130 -7.28 28.49 5.23
C ASP A 130 -8.28 29.57 4.84
N SER A 131 -8.15 30.03 3.60
CA SER A 131 -9.07 30.96 2.96
C SER A 131 -10.36 30.30 2.47
N LYS A 132 -10.37 28.97 2.31
CA LYS A 132 -11.47 28.12 1.85
C LYS A 132 -12.34 28.78 0.77
N PRO A 133 -11.76 29.09 -0.42
CA PRO A 133 -12.40 29.96 -1.41
C PRO A 133 -13.72 29.42 -1.96
N TYR A 134 -13.98 28.12 -1.80
CA TYR A 134 -15.18 27.45 -2.26
C TYR A 134 -16.20 27.16 -1.13
N GLY A 135 -15.90 27.56 0.11
CA GLY A 135 -16.78 27.32 1.25
C GLY A 135 -16.89 25.83 1.59
N PRO A 136 -18.03 25.36 2.13
CA PRO A 136 -18.27 23.95 2.41
C PRO A 136 -18.53 23.17 1.12
N THR A 137 -17.76 22.10 0.89
CA THR A 137 -17.85 21.25 -0.31
C THR A 137 -17.75 19.76 0.03
N SER A 138 -17.96 19.39 1.29
CA SER A 138 -17.81 18.01 1.72
C SER A 138 -18.86 17.10 1.12
N VAL A 139 -18.47 15.84 0.97
CA VAL A 139 -19.34 14.74 0.55
C VAL A 139 -19.25 13.62 1.58
N GLY A 140 -20.36 12.94 1.84
CA GLY A 140 -20.39 11.81 2.76
C GLY A 140 -21.50 10.83 2.44
N LEU A 141 -21.27 9.56 2.77
CA LEU A 141 -22.19 8.47 2.45
C LEU A 141 -22.03 7.32 3.45
N ASP A 142 -23.14 6.73 3.89
CA ASP A 142 -23.16 5.54 4.73
C ASP A 142 -23.43 4.26 3.94
N PHE A 143 -22.84 3.17 4.44
CA PHE A 143 -22.95 1.81 3.94
C PHE A 143 -23.26 0.88 5.11
N SER A 144 -24.29 0.06 4.96
CA SER A 144 -24.66 -0.98 5.93
C SER A 144 -24.31 -2.34 5.36
N LEU A 145 -23.62 -3.15 6.15
CA LEU A 145 -23.08 -4.46 5.80
C LEU A 145 -23.73 -5.54 6.67
N PRO A 146 -24.93 -6.04 6.29
CA PRO A 146 -25.64 -7.08 7.05
C PRO A 146 -24.91 -8.42 6.94
N GLY A 147 -24.76 -9.11 8.07
CA GLY A 147 -23.97 -10.34 8.20
C GLY A 147 -22.47 -10.12 8.41
N PHE A 148 -22.02 -8.87 8.57
CA PHE A 148 -20.59 -8.55 8.76
C PHE A 148 -20.35 -8.00 10.16
N GLU A 149 -19.36 -8.56 10.88
CA GLU A 149 -18.86 -8.07 12.18
C GLU A 149 -17.40 -7.62 12.13
N HIS A 150 -16.72 -7.88 11.01
CA HIS A 150 -15.29 -7.70 10.84
C HIS A 150 -15.02 -6.90 9.56
N VAL A 151 -14.31 -5.79 9.72
CA VAL A 151 -13.87 -4.92 8.62
C VAL A 151 -12.39 -4.62 8.77
N TYR A 152 -11.71 -4.51 7.63
CA TYR A 152 -10.26 -4.44 7.52
C TYR A 152 -9.84 -3.41 6.47
N GLY A 153 -8.57 -3.02 6.51
CA GLY A 153 -7.95 -2.18 5.48
C GLY A 153 -7.74 -0.76 5.95
N ILE A 154 -8.05 0.20 5.07
CA ILE A 154 -7.82 1.64 5.25
C ILE A 154 -6.46 2.07 5.83
N PRO A 155 -5.31 1.45 5.47
CA PRO A 155 -4.01 1.93 5.95
C PRO A 155 -3.76 3.39 5.51
N GLU A 156 -2.96 4.18 6.21
CA GLU A 156 -2.02 3.75 7.27
C GLU A 156 -2.42 4.19 8.68
N HIS A 157 -2.59 3.20 9.57
CA HIS A 157 -2.78 3.38 11.01
C HIS A 157 -1.94 2.38 11.78
N ALA A 158 -1.35 2.81 12.89
CA ALA A 158 -0.70 1.90 13.83
C ALA A 158 -1.77 1.29 14.74
N GLU A 159 -2.51 0.31 14.22
CA GLU A 159 -3.71 -0.27 14.84
C GLU A 159 -3.79 -1.79 14.59
N SER A 160 -4.66 -2.48 15.32
CA SER A 160 -5.06 -3.86 15.01
C SER A 160 -5.52 -4.03 13.55
N LEU A 161 -5.33 -5.23 13.00
CA LEU A 161 -5.75 -5.54 11.62
C LEU A 161 -7.27 -5.42 11.46
N ARG A 162 -8.02 -6.01 12.40
CA ARG A 162 -9.47 -5.80 12.54
C ARG A 162 -9.68 -4.37 13.03
N LEU A 163 -10.40 -3.57 12.26
CA LEU A 163 -10.70 -2.19 12.63
C LEU A 163 -11.66 -2.17 13.83
N ARG A 164 -11.43 -1.21 14.73
CA ARG A 164 -12.25 -1.03 15.93
C ARG A 164 -13.45 -0.13 15.60
N PRO A 165 -14.60 -0.32 16.29
CA PRO A 165 -15.69 0.65 16.22
C PRO A 165 -15.21 2.03 16.66
N THR A 166 -15.64 3.07 15.97
CA THR A 166 -15.28 4.47 16.27
C THR A 166 -16.41 5.23 16.96
N GLU A 167 -17.51 4.57 17.32
CA GLU A 167 -18.58 5.19 18.10
C GLU A 167 -18.08 5.60 19.49
N GLY A 168 -18.26 6.86 19.86
CA GLY A 168 -17.76 7.41 21.12
C GLY A 168 -16.28 7.82 21.12
N GLY A 169 -15.60 7.73 19.98
CA GLY A 169 -14.21 8.19 19.78
C GLY A 169 -14.00 8.89 18.44
N ASP A 170 -12.73 9.06 18.07
CA ASP A 170 -12.36 9.66 16.79
C ASP A 170 -12.50 8.65 15.63
N PRO A 171 -12.94 9.09 14.44
CA PRO A 171 -12.93 8.25 13.24
C PRO A 171 -11.49 7.97 12.77
N TYR A 172 -11.30 6.87 12.05
CA TYR A 172 -10.06 6.65 11.29
C TYR A 172 -9.85 7.79 10.29
N ARG A 173 -8.68 8.43 10.35
CA ARG A 173 -8.35 9.56 9.47
C ARG A 173 -7.48 9.10 8.31
N LEU A 174 -7.83 9.51 7.09
CA LEU A 174 -7.05 9.26 5.88
C LEU A 174 -6.53 10.58 5.30
N TYR A 175 -5.41 11.03 5.84
CA TYR A 175 -4.75 12.26 5.41
C TYR A 175 -3.25 12.07 5.59
N ASN A 176 -2.49 12.02 4.50
CA ASN A 176 -1.06 11.70 4.55
C ASN A 176 -0.28 12.75 5.38
N LEU A 177 0.27 12.36 6.52
CA LEU A 177 0.95 13.21 7.50
C LEU A 177 2.34 12.71 7.84
N ASP A 178 3.18 13.62 8.34
CA ASP A 178 4.48 13.30 8.92
C ASP A 178 4.36 13.29 10.44
N VAL A 179 3.99 12.14 11.01
CA VAL A 179 3.72 12.01 12.44
C VAL A 179 4.99 11.61 13.18
N PHE A 180 5.72 12.61 13.68
CA PHE A 180 6.91 12.40 14.49
C PHE A 180 6.61 11.57 15.74
N GLN A 181 7.34 10.48 15.95
CA GLN A 181 7.18 9.55 17.08
C GLN A 181 5.72 9.11 17.28
N TYR A 182 5.13 8.56 16.22
CA TYR A 182 3.74 8.10 16.26
C TYR A 182 3.51 7.07 17.38
N GLU A 183 2.33 7.14 18.00
CA GLU A 183 1.87 6.17 19.00
C GLU A 183 1.19 4.98 18.33
N VAL A 184 1.04 3.88 19.07
CA VAL A 184 0.35 2.66 18.61
C VAL A 184 -1.08 2.57 19.18
N PHE A 185 -1.92 1.77 18.53
CA PHE A 185 -3.34 1.57 18.82
C PHE A 185 -4.16 2.87 18.76
N THR A 186 -3.97 3.63 17.68
CA THR A 186 -4.64 4.92 17.46
C THR A 186 -5.21 5.04 16.03
N PRO A 187 -6.39 5.68 15.85
CA PRO A 187 -6.98 5.94 14.54
C PRO A 187 -6.36 7.15 13.81
N MET A 188 -5.30 7.76 14.38
CA MET A 188 -4.60 8.89 13.78
C MET A 188 -3.98 8.53 12.43
N ALA A 189 -4.19 9.39 11.43
CA ALA A 189 -3.57 9.23 10.11
C ALA A 189 -2.04 9.24 10.21
N LEU A 190 -1.39 8.34 9.47
CA LEU A 190 0.06 8.31 9.31
C LEU A 190 0.46 8.75 7.89
N TYR A 191 1.42 8.08 7.25
CA TYR A 191 2.14 8.62 6.10
C TYR A 191 1.44 8.35 4.76
N GLY A 192 0.66 7.28 4.67
CA GLY A 192 -0.12 6.92 3.50
C GLY A 192 -1.61 6.76 3.77
N SER A 193 -2.40 6.76 2.69
CA SER A 193 -3.85 6.63 2.75
C SER A 193 -4.33 5.69 1.64
N TRP A 194 -5.23 4.79 2.00
CA TRP A 194 -5.91 3.90 1.07
C TRP A 194 -7.41 3.93 1.34
N GLU A 195 -8.18 4.50 0.40
CA GLU A 195 -9.62 4.77 0.57
C GLU A 195 -10.49 3.56 0.17
N PHE A 196 -10.17 2.37 0.68
CA PHE A 196 -10.94 1.16 0.45
C PHE A 196 -11.04 0.33 1.74
N GLY A 197 -12.22 -0.21 2.03
CA GLY A 197 -12.44 -1.14 3.12
C GLY A 197 -12.75 -2.53 2.57
N VAL A 198 -12.11 -3.56 3.10
CA VAL A 198 -12.51 -4.96 2.86
C VAL A 198 -13.40 -5.37 4.03
N ALA A 199 -14.61 -5.83 3.72
CA ALA A 199 -15.47 -6.48 4.70
C ALA A 199 -15.44 -7.98 4.43
N ASP A 200 -15.22 -8.78 5.46
CA ASP A 200 -15.19 -10.24 5.32
C ASP A 200 -16.61 -10.80 5.47
N PRO A 201 -17.17 -11.45 4.43
CA PRO A 201 -18.46 -12.10 4.59
C PRO A 201 -18.29 -13.26 5.56
N LEU A 202 -19.06 -13.27 6.65
CA LEU A 202 -19.40 -14.53 7.28
C LEU A 202 -19.97 -15.40 6.16
N TYR A 203 -19.20 -16.38 5.70
CA TYR A 203 -19.69 -17.38 4.77
C TYR A 203 -20.84 -18.07 5.48
N HIS A 204 -22.07 -17.76 5.10
CA HIS A 204 -23.24 -18.51 5.55
C HIS A 204 -23.22 -19.81 4.77
N PRO A 205 -22.83 -20.96 5.36
CA PRO A 205 -23.06 -22.22 4.69
C PRO A 205 -24.57 -22.30 4.48
N GLN A 206 -24.98 -22.42 3.22
CA GLN A 206 -26.35 -22.64 2.78
C GLN A 206 -26.85 -24.03 3.23
N THR A 207 -26.73 -24.34 4.52
CA THR A 207 -27.27 -25.53 5.12
C THR A 207 -28.49 -25.15 5.93
N LEU A 208 -29.55 -25.93 5.75
CA LEU A 208 -30.83 -25.81 6.47
C LEU A 208 -30.65 -25.77 8.01
N PHE A 209 -29.48 -26.18 8.51
CA PHE A 209 -29.12 -26.29 9.91
C PHE A 209 -28.72 -24.95 10.57
N GLY A 210 -28.08 -24.03 9.83
CA GLY A 210 -27.70 -22.70 10.36
C GLY A 210 -28.93 -21.85 10.71
N LYS A 211 -29.92 -21.82 9.80
CA LYS A 211 -31.21 -21.16 10.05
C LYS A 211 -32.01 -21.83 11.17
N LEU A 212 -31.85 -23.13 11.38
CA LEU A 212 -32.51 -23.84 12.47
C LEU A 212 -31.90 -23.45 13.82
N LEU A 213 -30.58 -23.20 13.88
CA LEU A 213 -29.91 -22.76 15.10
C LEU A 213 -30.31 -21.33 15.48
N ASP A 214 -30.37 -20.40 14.52
CA ASP A 214 -30.86 -19.02 14.75
C ASP A 214 -32.33 -18.99 15.17
N TYR A 215 -33.15 -19.87 14.57
CA TYR A 215 -34.57 -20.00 14.92
C TYR A 215 -34.77 -20.65 16.30
N MET A 216 -33.87 -21.57 16.71
CA MET A 216 -33.91 -22.21 18.03
C MET A 216 -33.32 -21.34 19.15
N GLN A 217 -32.47 -20.37 18.84
CA GLN A 217 -31.89 -19.43 19.82
C GLN A 217 -32.71 -18.14 20.03
N GLY A 218 -33.79 -17.94 19.28
CA GLY A 218 -34.75 -16.87 19.51
C GLY A 218 -34.26 -15.51 19.01
N GLY A 219 -34.63 -15.16 17.78
CA GLY A 219 -34.82 -13.77 17.34
C GLY A 219 -33.69 -12.79 17.61
N GLY A 220 -32.43 -13.17 17.34
CA GLY A 220 -31.33 -12.20 17.27
C GLY A 220 -31.39 -11.40 15.97
N GLU A 221 -31.14 -10.09 16.04
CA GLU A 221 -30.89 -9.26 14.86
C GLU A 221 -29.66 -9.83 14.12
N THR A 222 -29.71 -9.92 12.79
CA THR A 222 -28.55 -10.28 11.98
C THR A 222 -27.42 -9.28 12.28
N PRO A 223 -26.21 -9.72 12.66
CA PRO A 223 -25.13 -8.80 12.98
C PRO A 223 -24.83 -7.89 11.78
N GLN A 224 -24.58 -6.61 12.01
CA GLN A 224 -24.44 -5.62 10.94
C GLN A 224 -23.36 -4.61 11.30
N THR A 225 -22.46 -4.34 10.35
CA THR A 225 -21.47 -3.25 10.47
C THR A 225 -21.92 -2.04 9.68
N GLU A 226 -21.86 -0.87 10.31
CA GLU A 226 -22.14 0.42 9.67
C GLU A 226 -20.84 1.16 9.38
N VAL A 227 -20.66 1.60 8.13
CA VAL A 227 -19.50 2.38 7.71
C VAL A 227 -19.97 3.72 7.15
N ARG A 228 -19.34 4.81 7.57
CA ARG A 228 -19.60 6.15 7.02
C ARG A 228 -18.31 6.77 6.52
N TRP A 229 -18.32 7.19 5.26
CA TRP A 229 -17.22 7.92 4.63
C TRP A 229 -17.55 9.39 4.54
N MET A 230 -16.55 10.24 4.78
CA MET A 230 -16.66 11.69 4.71
C MET A 230 -15.36 12.24 4.10
N SER A 231 -15.48 13.00 3.02
CA SER A 231 -14.36 13.63 2.32
C SER A 231 -14.60 15.13 2.21
N GLU A 232 -13.54 15.92 2.34
CA GLU A 232 -13.59 17.39 2.36
C GLU A 232 -14.09 18.02 1.05
N SER A 233 -13.78 17.36 -0.08
CA SER A 233 -14.14 17.84 -1.41
C SER A 233 -14.25 16.68 -2.42
N GLY A 234 -14.54 17.01 -3.68
CA GLY A 234 -14.60 16.04 -4.77
C GLY A 234 -16.01 15.56 -5.09
N VAL A 235 -16.14 14.29 -5.45
CA VAL A 235 -17.40 13.63 -5.80
C VAL A 235 -17.54 12.34 -5.01
N ILE A 236 -18.76 11.85 -4.86
CA ILE A 236 -19.00 10.47 -4.39
C ILE A 236 -18.74 9.53 -5.57
N ASP A 237 -17.61 8.83 -5.53
CA ASP A 237 -17.24 7.80 -6.51
C ASP A 237 -16.79 6.53 -5.76
N VAL A 238 -17.65 5.50 -5.79
CA VAL A 238 -17.49 4.30 -4.96
C VAL A 238 -17.64 3.05 -5.80
N PHE A 239 -16.68 2.14 -5.64
CA PHE A 239 -16.69 0.81 -6.25
C PHE A 239 -17.03 -0.24 -5.19
N LEU A 240 -18.14 -0.94 -5.35
CA LEU A 240 -18.52 -2.08 -4.50
C LEU A 240 -17.98 -3.37 -5.13
N LEU A 241 -17.04 -4.02 -4.43
CA LEU A 241 -16.40 -5.26 -4.87
C LEU A 241 -17.05 -6.44 -4.14
N LEU A 242 -17.79 -7.26 -4.88
CA LEU A 242 -18.73 -8.24 -4.30
C LEU A 242 -18.12 -9.64 -4.08
N GLY A 243 -16.81 -9.82 -4.28
CA GLY A 243 -16.16 -11.12 -4.07
C GLY A 243 -16.57 -12.19 -5.10
N PRO A 244 -16.89 -13.44 -4.68
CA PRO A 244 -17.38 -13.80 -3.34
C PRO A 244 -16.29 -14.13 -2.30
N GLY A 245 -15.07 -14.51 -2.72
CA GLY A 245 -13.99 -14.81 -1.78
C GLY A 245 -13.05 -13.62 -1.51
N PRO A 246 -12.27 -13.62 -0.41
CA PRO A 246 -11.27 -12.60 -0.13
C PRO A 246 -10.24 -12.37 -1.25
N ALA A 247 -9.76 -13.46 -1.86
CA ALA A 247 -8.84 -13.40 -3.01
C ALA A 247 -9.50 -12.77 -4.25
N ASP A 248 -10.81 -12.98 -4.44
CA ASP A 248 -11.55 -12.34 -5.55
C ASP A 248 -11.66 -10.83 -5.35
N VAL A 249 -11.90 -10.37 -4.12
CA VAL A 249 -11.98 -8.93 -3.78
C VAL A 249 -10.64 -8.24 -4.09
N THR A 250 -9.53 -8.81 -3.61
CA THR A 250 -8.19 -8.25 -3.89
C THR A 250 -7.85 -8.28 -5.38
N ALA A 251 -8.25 -9.34 -6.11
CA ALA A 251 -8.08 -9.40 -7.56
C ALA A 251 -8.96 -8.39 -8.31
N GLN A 252 -10.20 -8.17 -7.89
CA GLN A 252 -11.09 -7.14 -8.43
C GLN A 252 -10.50 -5.74 -8.21
N TYR A 253 -9.99 -5.48 -7.01
CA TYR A 253 -9.30 -4.23 -6.68
C TYR A 253 -8.06 -4.03 -7.56
N GLY A 254 -7.25 -5.08 -7.74
CA GLY A 254 -6.08 -5.07 -8.63
C GLY A 254 -6.41 -4.84 -10.10
N ARG A 255 -7.64 -5.14 -10.57
CA ARG A 255 -8.08 -4.79 -11.93
C ARG A 255 -8.39 -3.29 -12.08
N LEU A 256 -8.87 -2.64 -11.02
CA LEU A 256 -9.17 -1.22 -11.01
C LEU A 256 -7.88 -0.39 -10.87
N THR A 257 -7.01 -0.79 -9.95
CA THR A 257 -5.85 0.02 -9.54
C THR A 257 -4.50 -0.57 -9.97
N GLY A 258 -4.50 -1.71 -10.67
CA GLY A 258 -3.29 -2.43 -11.04
C GLY A 258 -2.75 -3.32 -9.91
N THR A 259 -1.80 -4.18 -10.25
CA THR A 259 -1.18 -5.13 -9.32
C THR A 259 0.22 -4.66 -8.90
N GLN A 260 0.77 -5.30 -7.86
CA GLN A 260 2.14 -5.05 -7.40
C GLN A 260 3.13 -5.19 -8.57
N ALA A 261 4.01 -4.20 -8.75
CA ALA A 261 5.10 -4.31 -9.70
C ALA A 261 6.04 -5.44 -9.28
N LEU A 262 6.39 -6.34 -10.20
CA LEU A 262 7.31 -7.44 -9.92
C LEU A 262 8.68 -6.86 -9.51
N PRO A 263 9.12 -7.03 -8.26
CA PRO A 263 10.32 -6.39 -7.76
C PRO A 263 11.57 -6.97 -8.44
N PRO A 264 12.65 -6.20 -8.64
CA PRO A 264 13.94 -6.81 -8.95
C PRO A 264 14.38 -7.70 -7.77
N LEU A 265 14.94 -8.88 -8.04
CA LEU A 265 15.20 -9.91 -7.02
C LEU A 265 16.07 -9.40 -5.86
N PHE A 266 17.06 -8.54 -6.14
CA PHE A 266 17.93 -7.96 -5.11
C PHE A 266 17.15 -7.16 -4.06
N SER A 267 15.99 -6.59 -4.39
CA SER A 267 15.21 -5.80 -3.43
C SER A 267 14.41 -6.67 -2.46
N LEU A 268 14.39 -7.98 -2.67
CA LEU A 268 13.85 -8.93 -1.71
C LEU A 268 14.94 -9.44 -0.75
N GLY A 269 16.20 -9.10 -0.97
CA GLY A 269 17.29 -9.40 -0.05
C GLY A 269 17.24 -8.56 1.22
N TYR A 270 18.35 -8.55 1.95
CA TYR A 270 18.50 -7.68 3.13
C TYR A 270 19.07 -6.31 2.76
N HIS A 271 18.46 -5.27 3.32
CA HIS A 271 18.82 -3.87 3.16
C HIS A 271 19.42 -3.31 4.45
N GLN A 272 20.64 -2.78 4.39
CA GLN A 272 21.29 -2.11 5.51
C GLN A 272 21.25 -0.58 5.32
N SER A 273 20.73 0.13 6.31
CA SER A 273 20.59 1.58 6.31
C SER A 273 20.84 2.17 7.71
N ARG A 274 21.13 3.48 7.74
CA ARG A 274 20.99 4.37 8.92
C ARG A 274 21.08 5.83 8.45
N TRP A 275 20.62 6.75 9.29
CA TRP A 275 20.93 8.17 9.17
C TRP A 275 22.19 8.49 10.01
N ASN A 276 23.36 8.77 9.45
CA ASN A 276 23.84 8.46 8.09
C ASN A 276 25.04 7.50 8.16
N TYR A 277 25.42 6.91 7.03
CA TYR A 277 26.82 6.53 6.82
C TYR A 277 27.64 7.78 6.45
N GLN A 278 28.76 7.97 7.13
CA GLN A 278 29.42 9.28 7.18
C GLN A 278 30.04 9.68 5.84
N ASP A 279 30.70 8.75 5.15
CA ASP A 279 31.47 8.97 3.93
C ASP A 279 31.69 7.65 3.18
N GLU A 280 32.46 7.68 2.08
CA GLU A 280 32.81 6.48 1.31
C GLU A 280 33.57 5.42 2.14
N ALA A 281 34.39 5.84 3.10
CA ALA A 281 35.19 4.94 3.91
C ALA A 281 34.32 4.19 4.93
N ASP A 282 33.32 4.85 5.52
CA ASP A 282 32.32 4.24 6.38
C ASP A 282 31.46 3.23 5.59
N VAL A 283 31.02 3.59 4.38
CA VAL A 283 30.31 2.65 3.49
C VAL A 283 31.15 1.41 3.22
N GLU A 284 32.44 1.57 2.89
CA GLU A 284 33.36 0.45 2.65
C GLU A 284 33.63 -0.37 3.92
N ALA A 285 33.72 0.26 5.09
CA ALA A 285 33.88 -0.44 6.36
C ALA A 285 32.65 -1.30 6.71
N VAL A 286 31.44 -0.79 6.48
CA VAL A 286 30.18 -1.53 6.67
C VAL A 286 30.11 -2.70 5.71
N GLU A 287 30.36 -2.44 4.43
CA GLU A 287 30.41 -3.43 3.36
C GLU A 287 31.34 -4.60 3.69
N ARG A 288 32.56 -4.28 4.14
CA ARG A 288 33.55 -5.26 4.63
C ARG A 288 33.09 -5.96 5.91
N GLY A 289 32.44 -5.26 6.84
CA GLY A 289 31.87 -5.86 8.04
C GLY A 289 30.88 -7.00 7.76
N PHE A 290 30.03 -6.85 6.73
CA PHE A 290 29.16 -7.93 6.27
C PHE A 290 29.94 -9.13 5.71
N GLU A 291 31.03 -8.89 4.97
CA GLU A 291 31.89 -9.96 4.45
C GLU A 291 32.62 -10.70 5.58
N GLU A 292 33.30 -9.97 6.46
CA GLU A 292 34.09 -10.50 7.58
C GLU A 292 33.26 -11.36 8.53
N HIS A 293 31.99 -10.99 8.75
CA HIS A 293 31.09 -11.70 9.67
C HIS A 293 30.15 -12.71 8.96
N GLU A 294 30.36 -12.94 7.67
CA GLU A 294 29.58 -13.87 6.83
C GLU A 294 28.07 -13.63 6.84
N LEU A 295 27.69 -12.35 6.77
CA LEU A 295 26.31 -11.89 6.74
C LEU A 295 25.91 -11.54 5.30
N PRO A 296 24.80 -12.10 4.77
CA PRO A 296 24.36 -11.77 3.42
C PRO A 296 23.75 -10.35 3.37
N LEU A 297 24.07 -9.61 2.30
CA LEU A 297 23.66 -8.22 2.08
C LEU A 297 23.49 -7.96 0.58
N ASP A 298 22.37 -7.34 0.20
CA ASP A 298 22.10 -6.90 -1.18
C ASP A 298 22.27 -5.39 -1.33
N VAL A 299 21.81 -4.59 -0.36
CA VAL A 299 21.66 -3.13 -0.55
C VAL A 299 22.18 -2.33 0.63
N LEU A 300 23.05 -1.35 0.35
CA LEU A 300 23.43 -0.28 1.28
C LEU A 300 22.66 1.00 0.96
N TRP A 301 22.28 1.74 1.99
CA TRP A 301 21.50 2.98 1.84
C TRP A 301 22.30 4.20 2.29
N LEU A 302 22.12 5.30 1.57
CA LEU A 302 22.61 6.62 1.93
C LEU A 302 21.42 7.54 2.19
N ASP A 303 21.35 8.06 3.40
CA ASP A 303 20.35 9.04 3.85
C ASP A 303 20.80 10.48 3.53
N ILE A 304 20.10 11.50 4.04
CA ILE A 304 20.18 12.90 3.55
C ILE A 304 21.58 13.52 3.61
N GLU A 305 22.48 13.00 4.45
CA GLU A 305 23.82 13.57 4.64
C GLU A 305 24.79 13.24 3.50
N HIS A 306 24.40 12.40 2.53
CA HIS A 306 25.24 12.13 1.35
C HIS A 306 25.24 13.25 0.33
N ALA A 307 24.21 14.09 0.33
CA ALA A 307 24.01 15.16 -0.64
C ALA A 307 24.69 16.46 -0.17
N ASP A 308 25.14 17.31 -1.11
CA ASP A 308 25.76 18.60 -0.81
C ASP A 308 24.71 19.56 -0.22
N GLY A 309 24.72 19.71 1.11
CA GLY A 309 23.81 20.60 1.83
C GLY A 309 22.34 20.31 1.54
N LYS A 310 21.99 19.02 1.39
CA LYS A 310 20.64 18.52 1.06
C LYS A 310 20.11 19.01 -0.30
N ARG A 311 21.02 19.30 -1.24
CA ARG A 311 20.68 19.45 -2.66
C ARG A 311 20.63 18.05 -3.29
N TYR A 312 19.44 17.50 -3.51
CA TYR A 312 19.31 16.20 -4.16
C TYR A 312 19.98 16.17 -5.55
N PHE A 313 20.31 14.98 -6.07
CA PHE A 313 21.09 14.80 -7.32
C PHE A 313 22.53 15.33 -7.26
N THR A 314 23.04 15.60 -6.06
CA THR A 314 24.43 15.98 -5.81
C THR A 314 25.05 15.03 -4.79
N TRP A 315 26.36 15.16 -4.59
CA TRP A 315 27.13 14.43 -3.59
C TRP A 315 27.93 15.44 -2.77
N ASP A 316 27.98 15.27 -1.46
CA ASP A 316 28.87 16.07 -0.61
C ASP A 316 30.33 15.82 -1.07
N PRO A 317 31.04 16.86 -1.54
CA PRO A 317 32.35 16.68 -2.17
C PRO A 317 33.45 16.30 -1.18
N ALA A 318 33.24 16.52 0.12
CA ALA A 318 34.20 16.13 1.15
C ALA A 318 33.98 14.67 1.60
N LYS A 319 32.73 14.25 1.75
CA LYS A 319 32.36 12.90 2.21
C LYS A 319 32.31 11.86 1.08
N PHE A 320 31.85 12.27 -0.09
CA PHE A 320 31.66 11.41 -1.27
C PHE A 320 32.35 12.00 -2.52
N PRO A 321 33.69 12.11 -2.52
CA PRO A 321 34.45 12.70 -3.64
C PRO A 321 34.50 11.81 -4.90
N ASN A 322 34.29 10.50 -4.79
CA ASN A 322 34.33 9.51 -5.86
C ASN A 322 33.16 8.49 -5.78
N PRO A 323 31.91 8.96 -5.88
CA PRO A 323 30.73 8.10 -5.73
C PRO A 323 30.68 7.03 -6.82
N ARG A 324 31.20 7.33 -8.02
CA ARG A 324 31.33 6.36 -9.11
C ARG A 324 32.17 5.15 -8.70
N GLY A 325 33.36 5.40 -8.17
CA GLY A 325 34.27 4.33 -7.75
C GLY A 325 33.65 3.49 -6.64
N MET A 326 32.99 4.13 -5.67
CA MET A 326 32.25 3.43 -4.61
C MET A 326 31.16 2.51 -5.20
N LEU A 327 30.34 3.01 -6.13
CA LEU A 327 29.28 2.24 -6.78
C LEU A 327 29.83 1.08 -7.64
N GLU A 328 30.93 1.30 -8.36
CA GLU A 328 31.61 0.25 -9.14
C GLU A 328 32.17 -0.86 -8.23
N ARG A 329 32.71 -0.53 -7.05
CA ARG A 329 33.16 -1.51 -6.04
C ARG A 329 32.01 -2.35 -5.49
N LEU A 330 30.85 -1.74 -5.22
CA LEU A 330 29.65 -2.48 -4.80
C LEU A 330 29.11 -3.38 -5.92
N ALA A 331 29.05 -2.87 -7.14
CA ALA A 331 28.57 -3.62 -8.30
C ALA A 331 29.46 -4.83 -8.61
N ALA A 332 30.78 -4.72 -8.44
CA ALA A 332 31.73 -5.83 -8.60
C ALA A 332 31.44 -7.00 -7.63
N ARG A 333 30.88 -6.69 -6.46
CA ARG A 333 30.44 -7.66 -5.45
C ARG A 333 28.95 -7.99 -5.54
N LYS A 334 28.31 -7.60 -6.66
CA LYS A 334 26.88 -7.80 -6.94
C LYS A 334 25.93 -7.10 -5.95
N ARG A 335 26.42 -6.17 -5.13
CA ARG A 335 25.61 -5.34 -4.23
C ARG A 335 25.04 -4.12 -4.96
N ARG A 336 24.09 -3.44 -4.34
CA ARG A 336 23.44 -2.22 -4.83
C ARG A 336 23.54 -1.12 -3.78
N MET A 337 23.37 0.10 -4.25
CA MET A 337 23.21 1.26 -3.38
C MET A 337 21.85 1.90 -3.61
N VAL A 338 21.23 2.35 -2.54
CA VAL A 338 20.07 3.24 -2.58
C VAL A 338 20.44 4.59 -1.99
N SER A 339 20.03 5.67 -2.64
CA SER A 339 20.30 7.04 -2.22
C SER A 339 19.00 7.82 -2.12
N ILE A 340 18.82 8.53 -1.01
CA ILE A 340 17.66 9.38 -0.76
C ILE A 340 17.47 10.50 -1.79
N VAL A 341 16.23 10.75 -2.21
CA VAL A 341 15.85 11.85 -3.10
C VAL A 341 14.46 12.37 -2.76
N ASP A 342 14.34 13.37 -1.90
CA ASP A 342 13.02 13.93 -1.53
C ASP A 342 12.53 14.94 -2.58
N PRO A 343 11.22 15.19 -2.69
CA PRO A 343 10.67 16.15 -3.64
C PRO A 343 10.80 17.61 -3.18
N HIS A 344 11.52 17.88 -2.09
CA HIS A 344 11.81 19.23 -1.65
C HIS A 344 13.13 19.75 -2.21
N ILE A 345 13.07 20.88 -2.93
CA ILE A 345 14.21 21.40 -3.68
C ILE A 345 14.69 22.67 -3.00
N LYS A 346 15.92 22.64 -2.48
CA LYS A 346 16.58 23.81 -1.86
C LYS A 346 16.47 25.05 -2.74
N VAL A 347 16.03 26.18 -2.18
CA VAL A 347 16.02 27.47 -2.88
C VAL A 347 17.44 28.03 -2.85
N ASP A 348 18.13 27.91 -3.99
CA ASP A 348 19.52 28.32 -4.14
C ASP A 348 19.80 28.65 -5.61
N GLY A 349 20.18 29.90 -5.90
CA GLY A 349 20.48 30.35 -7.26
C GLY A 349 21.68 29.65 -7.92
N GLY A 350 22.59 29.07 -7.12
CA GLY A 350 23.69 28.25 -7.61
C GLY A 350 23.30 26.80 -7.91
N TYR A 351 22.11 26.36 -7.50
CA TYR A 351 21.65 24.99 -7.65
C TYR A 351 20.84 24.81 -8.95
N ARG A 352 21.42 24.05 -9.89
CA ARG A 352 20.85 23.83 -11.24
C ARG A 352 19.40 23.36 -11.22
N VAL A 353 19.04 22.41 -10.36
CA VAL A 353 17.68 21.85 -10.33
C VAL A 353 16.67 22.89 -9.89
N HIS A 354 16.99 23.70 -8.87
CA HIS A 354 16.16 24.83 -8.47
C HIS A 354 15.96 25.82 -9.63
N ALA A 355 17.05 26.24 -10.27
CA ALA A 355 17.00 27.17 -11.39
C ALA A 355 16.14 26.65 -12.55
N GLU A 356 16.28 25.36 -12.91
CA GLU A 356 15.49 24.73 -13.98
C GLU A 356 14.00 24.61 -13.62
N LEU A 357 13.66 24.22 -12.39
CA LEU A 357 12.26 24.14 -11.94
C LEU A 357 11.60 25.51 -11.90
N ARG A 358 12.30 26.52 -11.37
CA ARG A 358 11.82 27.90 -11.31
C ARG A 358 11.60 28.47 -12.71
N ALA A 359 12.58 28.32 -13.60
CA ALA A 359 12.50 28.83 -14.97
C ALA A 359 11.35 28.22 -15.79
N ARG A 360 10.96 26.98 -15.47
CA ARG A 360 9.84 26.27 -16.13
C ARG A 360 8.51 26.43 -15.38
N GLY A 361 8.47 27.17 -14.28
CA GLY A 361 7.26 27.38 -13.48
C GLY A 361 6.72 26.08 -12.88
N LEU A 362 7.59 25.13 -12.54
CA LEU A 362 7.22 23.80 -12.07
C LEU A 362 7.04 23.69 -10.57
N TYR A 363 7.18 24.77 -9.79
CA TYR A 363 6.87 24.75 -8.37
C TYR A 363 5.36 24.76 -8.11
N VAL A 364 4.94 24.10 -7.03
CA VAL A 364 3.60 24.30 -6.46
C VAL A 364 3.44 25.77 -6.13
N LYS A 365 2.24 26.31 -6.32
CA LYS A 365 1.95 27.73 -6.18
C LYS A 365 1.18 28.04 -4.91
N THR A 366 1.38 29.23 -4.36
CA THR A 366 0.47 29.79 -3.37
C THR A 366 -0.82 30.26 -4.04
N LYS A 367 -1.85 30.59 -3.24
CA LYS A 367 -3.11 31.18 -3.75
C LYS A 367 -2.91 32.45 -4.59
N ASP A 368 -1.84 33.20 -4.34
CA ASP A 368 -1.50 34.43 -5.07
C ASP A 368 -0.71 34.16 -6.35
N GLY A 369 -0.44 32.89 -6.70
CA GLY A 369 0.27 32.48 -7.90
C GLY A 369 1.81 32.48 -7.79
N ASN A 370 2.36 32.79 -6.62
CA ASN A 370 3.81 32.74 -6.35
C ASN A 370 4.28 31.30 -6.13
N ASP A 371 5.57 31.03 -6.35
CA ASP A 371 6.15 29.74 -5.94
C ASP A 371 5.98 29.55 -4.43
N TYR A 372 5.46 28.40 -4.02
CA TYR A 372 5.40 28.07 -2.60
C TYR A 372 6.82 27.81 -2.08
N GLU A 373 7.14 28.47 -0.98
CA GLU A 373 8.38 28.28 -0.25
C GLU A 373 8.07 27.93 1.21
N GLY A 374 8.75 26.91 1.72
CA GLY A 374 8.61 26.45 3.10
C GLY A 374 9.97 26.19 3.76
N TRP A 375 9.93 25.56 4.93
CA TRP A 375 11.13 25.11 5.66
C TRP A 375 11.14 23.58 5.77
N CYS A 376 12.29 22.96 5.49
CA CYS A 376 12.56 21.53 5.62
C CYS A 376 14.08 21.30 5.78
N TRP A 377 14.61 20.11 5.51
CA TRP A 377 16.03 19.78 5.70
C TRP A 377 17.04 20.76 5.07
N PRO A 378 16.88 21.24 3.83
CA PRO A 378 17.83 22.18 3.24
C PRO A 378 17.65 23.62 3.73
N GLY A 379 16.81 23.87 4.73
CA GLY A 379 16.33 25.20 5.10
C GLY A 379 15.18 25.64 4.20
N GLN A 380 15.27 26.85 3.64
CA GLN A 380 14.30 27.37 2.68
C GLN A 380 14.29 26.51 1.40
N TRP A 381 13.10 26.11 0.98
CA TRP A 381 12.91 25.18 -0.13
C TRP A 381 11.63 25.49 -0.91
N GLY A 382 11.59 25.07 -2.18
CA GLY A 382 10.42 25.16 -3.05
C GLY A 382 9.88 23.77 -3.42
N TRP A 383 8.55 23.65 -3.43
CA TRP A 383 7.89 22.36 -3.63
C TRP A 383 7.77 21.96 -5.08
N GLY A 384 8.66 21.06 -5.55
CA GLY A 384 8.70 20.64 -6.95
C GLY A 384 7.37 20.04 -7.37
N GLY A 385 6.58 20.79 -8.13
CA GLY A 385 5.33 20.34 -8.70
C GLY A 385 5.61 19.34 -9.82
N THR A 386 4.93 18.19 -9.75
CA THR A 386 4.93 17.17 -10.80
C THR A 386 3.92 17.49 -11.92
N TRP A 387 3.42 18.74 -12.00
CA TRP A 387 2.13 19.02 -12.61
C TRP A 387 2.13 19.95 -13.81
N GLY A 388 1.81 19.37 -14.96
CA GLY A 388 1.39 20.02 -16.19
C GLY A 388 0.85 18.93 -17.11
N GLY A 389 -0.43 18.61 -16.89
CA GLY A 389 -1.17 17.53 -17.54
C GLY A 389 -0.60 16.11 -17.35
N PRO A 390 -1.39 15.07 -17.63
CA PRO A 390 -0.98 13.66 -17.47
C PRO A 390 0.19 13.21 -18.38
N ARG A 391 0.76 14.07 -19.23
CA ARG A 391 1.83 13.73 -20.17
C ARG A 391 3.02 14.70 -20.23
N GLY A 392 2.90 15.95 -19.75
CA GLY A 392 3.91 16.99 -20.00
C GLY A 392 5.01 17.06 -18.94
N VAL A 393 4.63 17.25 -17.68
CA VAL A 393 5.59 17.60 -16.63
C VAL A 393 6.28 16.41 -15.97
N LEU A 394 5.67 15.21 -15.89
CA LEU A 394 6.44 14.01 -15.50
C LEU A 394 7.54 13.68 -16.52
N GLY A 395 7.30 13.99 -17.80
CA GLY A 395 8.30 13.88 -18.85
C GLY A 395 9.44 14.87 -18.68
N ASP A 396 9.18 16.09 -18.20
CA ASP A 396 10.18 17.13 -18.02
C ASP A 396 10.85 17.12 -16.64
N PHE A 397 10.15 16.83 -15.55
CA PHE A 397 10.71 16.51 -14.24
C PHE A 397 11.57 15.24 -14.35
N GLY A 398 11.07 14.20 -15.05
CA GLY A 398 11.85 13.02 -15.42
C GLY A 398 13.04 13.29 -16.35
N LYS A 399 13.05 14.39 -17.12
CA LYS A 399 14.22 14.88 -17.88
C LYS A 399 15.13 15.77 -17.04
N VAL A 400 14.66 16.53 -16.05
CA VAL A 400 15.51 17.28 -15.10
C VAL A 400 16.22 16.29 -14.17
N LEU A 401 15.49 15.28 -13.69
CA LEU A 401 16.00 14.07 -13.03
C LEU A 401 16.84 13.19 -13.96
N GLY A 402 16.67 13.33 -15.29
CA GLY A 402 17.18 12.41 -16.31
C GLY A 402 18.04 13.03 -17.43
N ALA A 403 18.60 14.23 -17.27
CA ALA A 403 19.44 14.86 -18.29
C ALA A 403 20.82 15.25 -17.74
N PRO A 404 21.90 15.08 -18.52
CA PRO A 404 22.22 13.99 -19.46
C PRO A 404 22.99 12.89 -18.72
N GLU A 405 23.30 11.80 -19.43
CA GLU A 405 24.23 10.71 -19.06
C GLU A 405 25.55 11.12 -18.37
N ARG A 406 25.88 12.41 -18.27
CA ARG A 406 27.09 12.91 -17.62
C ARG A 406 27.00 12.98 -16.08
N ILE A 407 25.80 13.17 -15.51
CA ILE A 407 25.60 13.21 -14.05
C ILE A 407 25.20 11.82 -13.51
N LEU A 408 24.34 11.10 -14.23
CA LEU A 408 23.93 9.72 -13.87
C LEU A 408 24.76 8.61 -14.52
N GLY A 409 25.58 8.87 -15.55
CA GLY A 409 26.47 7.87 -16.14
C GLY A 409 27.63 7.47 -15.22
N GLN A 410 27.76 8.14 -14.08
CA GLN A 410 28.63 7.74 -12.97
C GLN A 410 27.95 6.74 -12.02
N SER A 411 26.67 6.41 -12.23
CA SER A 411 25.83 5.66 -11.29
C SER A 411 25.22 4.39 -11.88
N ARG A 412 25.99 3.62 -12.67
CA ARG A 412 25.64 2.25 -13.04
C ARG A 412 25.64 1.36 -11.78
N GLY A 413 24.61 1.46 -10.94
CA GLY A 413 24.47 0.69 -9.69
C GLY A 413 23.63 1.34 -8.59
N ALA A 414 23.37 2.66 -8.62
CA ALA A 414 22.56 3.34 -7.61
C ALA A 414 21.08 3.36 -7.98
N CYS A 415 20.17 3.10 -7.04
CA CYS A 415 18.73 3.31 -7.19
C CYS A 415 18.32 4.49 -6.32
N GLY A 416 17.80 5.57 -6.91
CA GLY A 416 17.28 6.68 -6.12
C GLY A 416 15.97 6.26 -5.45
N SER A 417 15.85 6.42 -4.13
CA SER A 417 14.61 6.21 -3.38
C SER A 417 14.25 7.50 -2.66
N PRO A 418 13.01 8.00 -2.73
CA PRO A 418 12.57 9.16 -1.96
C PRO A 418 12.15 8.77 -0.53
N PRO A 419 12.96 9.07 0.49
CA PRO A 419 12.36 9.37 1.79
C PRO A 419 11.62 10.70 1.77
N ASN A 420 10.73 10.92 2.74
CA ASN A 420 9.82 12.06 2.67
C ASN A 420 9.51 12.58 4.06
N THR A 421 10.03 13.72 4.48
CA THR A 421 9.55 14.41 5.70
C THR A 421 9.03 15.79 5.33
N SER A 422 7.72 15.95 5.20
CA SER A 422 7.01 17.25 5.29
C SER A 422 5.54 17.11 4.90
N GLU A 423 4.70 17.68 5.77
CA GLU A 423 3.31 18.02 5.52
C GLU A 423 3.20 19.11 4.42
N THR A 424 2.25 18.96 3.52
CA THR A 424 1.78 20.04 2.63
C THR A 424 0.81 20.94 3.41
N PRO A 425 0.96 22.27 3.41
CA PRO A 425 -0.08 23.16 3.90
C PRO A 425 -1.39 22.95 3.15
N LEU A 426 -2.52 23.07 3.86
CA LEU A 426 -3.88 22.93 3.35
C LEU A 426 -4.22 23.89 2.18
N ASN A 427 -3.47 24.99 2.00
CA ASN A 427 -3.86 26.11 1.12
C ASN A 427 -3.01 26.26 -0.14
N LEU A 428 -2.47 25.15 -0.66
CA LEU A 428 -1.66 25.21 -1.86
C LEU A 428 -2.55 25.29 -3.11
N GLY A 429 -2.22 26.22 -4.00
CA GLY A 429 -2.89 26.35 -5.29
C GLY A 429 -2.60 25.11 -6.13
N HIS A 430 -3.54 24.17 -6.12
CA HIS A 430 -3.47 22.98 -6.95
C HIS A 430 -3.88 23.29 -8.40
N PHE A 431 -3.30 22.57 -9.36
CA PHE A 431 -3.62 22.75 -10.78
C PHE A 431 -5.11 22.51 -11.04
N GLY A 432 -5.80 23.54 -11.52
CA GLY A 432 -7.25 23.48 -11.79
C GLY A 432 -8.15 23.64 -10.56
N GLY A 433 -7.61 23.97 -9.38
CA GLY A 433 -8.40 24.26 -8.17
C GLY A 433 -8.86 23.05 -7.35
N TRP A 434 -8.30 21.85 -7.58
CA TRP A 434 -8.69 20.60 -6.91
C TRP A 434 -7.71 20.19 -5.80
N GLU A 435 -8.20 19.81 -4.63
CA GLU A 435 -7.38 19.22 -3.57
C GLU A 435 -6.87 17.82 -3.97
N LEU A 436 -5.54 17.63 -3.90
CA LEU A 436 -4.88 16.39 -4.34
C LEU A 436 -3.88 15.87 -3.29
N HIS A 437 -4.11 16.19 -2.01
CA HIS A 437 -3.18 15.93 -0.90
C HIS A 437 -2.69 14.47 -0.86
N ASN A 438 -3.62 13.51 -0.72
CA ASN A 438 -3.29 12.08 -0.63
C ASN A 438 -2.66 11.54 -1.92
N LEU A 439 -3.03 12.08 -3.08
CA LEU A 439 -2.52 11.65 -4.39
C LEU A 439 -1.09 12.14 -4.67
N TYR A 440 -0.69 13.29 -4.13
CA TYR A 440 0.56 13.96 -4.50
C TYR A 440 1.78 13.01 -4.47
N ARG A 441 1.89 12.21 -3.41
CA ARG A 441 3.07 11.37 -3.16
C ARG A 441 3.11 10.10 -4.02
N LEU A 442 1.95 9.56 -4.42
CA LEU A 442 1.89 8.51 -5.45
C LEU A 442 2.59 8.96 -6.74
N TYR A 443 2.47 10.24 -7.08
CA TYR A 443 3.06 10.76 -8.31
C TYR A 443 4.56 11.02 -8.22
N VAL A 444 5.08 11.34 -7.04
CA VAL A 444 6.52 11.35 -6.79
C VAL A 444 7.07 9.92 -6.95
N HIS A 445 6.43 8.94 -6.34
CA HIS A 445 6.80 7.51 -6.45
C HIS A 445 6.80 7.06 -7.91
N LYS A 446 5.72 7.36 -8.64
CA LYS A 446 5.61 7.13 -10.09
C LYS A 446 6.73 7.78 -10.88
N ALA A 447 6.97 9.08 -10.70
CA ALA A 447 7.94 9.83 -11.48
C ALA A 447 9.36 9.26 -11.30
N THR A 448 9.72 8.89 -10.08
CA THR A 448 11.02 8.28 -9.76
C THR A 448 11.15 6.88 -10.37
N ALA A 449 10.11 6.05 -10.26
CA ALA A 449 10.11 4.70 -10.86
C ALA A 449 10.25 4.77 -12.39
N GLU A 450 9.47 5.63 -13.05
CA GLU A 450 9.60 5.85 -14.50
C GLU A 450 10.97 6.44 -14.88
N GLY A 451 11.56 7.29 -14.03
CA GLY A 451 12.92 7.79 -14.21
C GLY A 451 13.96 6.66 -14.24
N GLN A 452 13.85 5.72 -13.29
CA GLN A 452 14.71 4.54 -13.25
C GLN A 452 14.51 3.61 -14.45
N ILE A 453 13.29 3.48 -14.96
CA ILE A 453 13.01 2.72 -16.18
C ILE A 453 13.66 3.42 -17.39
N ARG A 454 13.44 4.73 -17.55
CA ARG A 454 13.95 5.52 -18.69
C ARG A 454 15.48 5.50 -18.77
N ARG A 455 16.21 5.65 -17.65
CA ARG A 455 17.69 5.62 -17.65
C ARG A 455 18.27 4.28 -18.13
N SER A 456 17.48 3.20 -18.10
CA SER A 456 17.90 1.88 -18.58
C SER A 456 17.49 1.60 -20.02
N GLY A 457 16.92 2.60 -20.72
CA GLY A 457 16.32 2.40 -22.05
C GLY A 457 15.03 1.57 -22.02
N GLY A 458 14.32 1.54 -20.88
CA GLY A 458 13.13 0.72 -20.71
C GLY A 458 13.40 -0.76 -20.42
N ARG A 459 14.65 -1.15 -20.15
CA ARG A 459 15.05 -2.55 -19.99
C ARG A 459 14.93 -3.08 -18.57
N LEU A 460 15.29 -2.29 -17.57
CA LEU A 460 15.41 -2.72 -16.17
C LEU A 460 14.20 -2.29 -15.34
N ARG A 461 13.76 -3.18 -14.44
CA ARG A 461 12.71 -2.88 -13.46
C ARG A 461 13.22 -1.87 -12.42
N PRO A 462 12.38 -0.94 -11.96
CA PRO A 462 12.76 0.03 -10.94
C PRO A 462 12.75 -0.61 -9.55
N PHE A 463 13.52 -0.04 -8.63
CA PHE A 463 13.30 -0.20 -7.20
C PHE A 463 13.24 1.19 -6.56
N VAL A 464 12.07 1.53 -6.00
CA VAL A 464 11.81 2.81 -5.35
C VAL A 464 11.00 2.53 -4.08
N LEU A 465 11.55 2.92 -2.93
CA LEU A 465 10.83 2.90 -1.66
C LEU A 465 10.17 4.27 -1.44
N SER A 466 8.89 4.29 -1.08
CA SER A 466 8.15 5.53 -0.76
C SER A 466 7.53 5.45 0.63
N ARG A 467 7.58 6.55 1.39
CA ARG A 467 6.91 6.62 2.71
C ARG A 467 5.40 6.81 2.56
N ALA A 468 5.02 7.81 1.78
CA ALA A 468 3.63 8.13 1.51
C ALA A 468 3.14 7.44 0.23
N PHE A 469 1.86 7.10 0.22
CA PHE A 469 1.25 6.33 -0.86
C PHE A 469 -0.24 6.63 -1.01
N PHE A 470 -0.81 6.12 -2.11
CA PHE A 470 -2.24 6.12 -2.38
C PHE A 470 -2.63 4.84 -3.13
N ALA A 471 -3.94 4.63 -3.34
CA ALA A 471 -4.45 3.60 -4.25
C ALA A 471 -3.73 3.62 -5.61
N GLY A 472 -3.00 2.54 -5.93
CA GLY A 472 -2.20 2.41 -7.14
C GLY A 472 -0.69 2.56 -6.96
N SER A 473 -0.20 2.91 -5.77
CA SER A 473 1.24 3.01 -5.47
C SER A 473 1.98 1.66 -5.61
N GLN A 474 1.29 0.53 -5.46
CA GLN A 474 1.85 -0.82 -5.65
C GLN A 474 2.49 -1.02 -7.04
N ARG A 475 2.09 -0.23 -8.03
CA ARG A 475 2.65 -0.28 -9.39
C ARG A 475 4.07 0.29 -9.51
N TYR A 476 4.60 0.92 -8.46
CA TYR A 476 5.84 1.72 -8.57
C TYR A 476 6.96 1.29 -7.62
N GLY A 477 6.72 0.40 -6.65
CA GLY A 477 7.78 -0.16 -5.83
C GLY A 477 7.30 -0.60 -4.44
N ALA A 478 8.12 -0.30 -3.44
CA ALA A 478 7.92 -0.66 -2.04
C ALA A 478 7.41 0.54 -1.21
N VAL A 479 6.84 0.24 -0.05
CA VAL A 479 6.51 1.20 1.00
C VAL A 479 6.98 0.68 2.36
N TRP A 480 7.08 1.55 3.37
CA TRP A 480 7.38 1.15 4.75
C TRP A 480 6.58 1.99 5.73
N THR A 481 6.46 1.52 6.98
CA THR A 481 5.59 2.09 8.01
C THR A 481 6.10 3.40 8.65
N GLY A 482 7.04 4.08 8.00
CA GLY A 482 7.66 5.30 8.50
C GLY A 482 8.50 5.13 9.77
N ASP A 483 8.51 6.18 10.59
CA ASP A 483 9.51 6.40 11.64
C ASP A 483 9.05 5.76 12.97
N ASN A 484 9.17 4.44 13.07
CA ASN A 484 8.79 3.64 14.23
C ASN A 484 9.78 3.76 15.42
N THR A 485 9.41 3.26 16.60
CA THR A 485 10.26 3.32 17.80
C THR A 485 10.88 1.97 18.15
N ALA A 486 12.09 1.97 18.71
CA ALA A 486 12.81 0.77 19.15
C ALA A 486 12.25 0.15 20.44
N ASP A 487 10.99 -0.30 20.40
CA ASP A 487 10.31 -0.99 21.49
C ASP A 487 9.53 -2.24 21.00
N TRP A 488 9.01 -3.02 21.94
CA TRP A 488 8.30 -4.27 21.67
C TRP A 488 6.91 -4.05 21.06
N GLU A 489 6.25 -2.94 21.38
CA GLU A 489 4.92 -2.65 20.84
C GLU A 489 5.01 -2.31 19.35
N HIS A 490 6.03 -1.58 18.93
CA HIS A 490 6.33 -1.29 17.53
C HIS A 490 6.81 -2.52 16.74
N LEU A 491 7.51 -3.44 17.41
CA LEU A 491 7.78 -4.76 16.81
C LEU A 491 6.46 -5.50 16.56
N ARG A 492 5.57 -5.58 17.56
CA ARG A 492 4.27 -6.25 17.46
C ARG A 492 3.37 -5.62 16.40
N ILE A 493 3.19 -4.30 16.42
CA ILE A 493 2.30 -3.58 15.50
C ILE A 493 2.75 -3.65 14.04
N SER A 494 4.04 -3.95 13.79
CA SER A 494 4.53 -4.10 12.42
C SER A 494 3.81 -5.21 11.64
N ILE A 495 3.29 -6.24 12.33
CA ILE A 495 2.55 -7.35 11.72
C ILE A 495 1.18 -6.89 11.20
N PRO A 496 0.23 -6.39 12.02
CA PRO A 496 -1.07 -5.91 11.54
C PRO A 496 -0.95 -4.78 10.53
N MET A 497 0.03 -3.88 10.68
CA MET A 497 0.30 -2.86 9.66
C MET A 497 0.70 -3.49 8.32
N CYS A 498 1.67 -4.41 8.28
CA CYS A 498 2.03 -5.03 7.01
C CYS A 498 0.88 -5.85 6.39
N LEU A 499 0.05 -6.49 7.21
CA LEU A 499 -1.14 -7.20 6.76
C LEU A 499 -2.19 -6.26 6.14
N SER A 500 -2.47 -5.11 6.77
CA SER A 500 -3.43 -4.14 6.23
C SER A 500 -2.95 -3.53 4.90
N PHE A 501 -1.64 -3.29 4.76
CA PHE A 501 -1.03 -2.90 3.48
C PHE A 501 -1.18 -3.99 2.41
N GLY A 502 -0.99 -5.25 2.78
CA GLY A 502 -1.21 -6.39 1.90
C GLY A 502 -2.64 -6.42 1.35
N LEU A 503 -3.64 -6.31 2.22
CA LEU A 503 -5.05 -6.21 1.84
C LEU A 503 -5.32 -4.99 0.95
N ALA A 504 -4.55 -3.92 1.12
CA ALA A 504 -4.58 -2.72 0.29
C ALA A 504 -3.91 -2.85 -1.10
N GLY A 505 -3.42 -4.05 -1.44
CA GLY A 505 -2.64 -4.31 -2.65
C GLY A 505 -1.20 -3.82 -2.60
N LEU A 506 -0.77 -3.19 -1.50
CA LEU A 506 0.58 -2.68 -1.24
C LEU A 506 1.46 -3.79 -0.64
N ALA A 507 1.55 -4.93 -1.34
CA ALA A 507 2.17 -6.14 -0.82
C ALA A 507 3.68 -6.05 -0.59
N PHE A 508 4.36 -5.03 -1.13
CA PHE A 508 5.79 -4.79 -0.88
C PHE A 508 6.02 -3.81 0.28
N CYS A 509 5.66 -4.24 1.50
CA CYS A 509 5.73 -3.44 2.73
C CYS A 509 6.65 -4.04 3.79
N GLY A 510 7.06 -3.24 4.77
CA GLY A 510 7.86 -3.65 5.93
C GLY A 510 8.05 -2.52 6.93
N ALA A 511 8.60 -2.83 8.10
CA ALA A 511 8.95 -1.85 9.13
C ALA A 511 10.48 -1.78 9.33
N ASP A 512 10.99 -0.67 9.87
CA ASP A 512 12.42 -0.52 10.12
C ASP A 512 12.88 -1.46 11.25
N VAL A 513 13.77 -2.38 10.90
CA VAL A 513 14.28 -3.42 11.79
C VAL A 513 15.14 -2.80 12.88
N GLY A 514 14.77 -3.06 14.13
CA GLY A 514 15.34 -2.49 15.35
C GLY A 514 14.77 -1.13 15.75
N GLY A 515 13.79 -0.59 15.02
CA GLY A 515 13.09 0.66 15.34
C GLY A 515 13.89 1.92 15.03
N PHE A 516 13.31 2.87 14.29
CA PHE A 516 13.98 4.07 13.84
C PHE A 516 14.46 4.94 15.01
N PHE A 517 13.56 5.30 15.94
CA PHE A 517 13.91 6.05 17.15
C PHE A 517 14.43 5.15 18.27
N GLN A 518 15.23 5.72 19.18
CA GLN A 518 15.76 5.08 20.38
C GLN A 518 16.77 3.92 20.09
N ASN A 519 17.29 3.28 21.15
CA ASN A 519 18.28 2.21 21.05
C ASN A 519 17.69 0.89 21.56
N PRO A 520 17.48 -0.12 20.70
CA PRO A 520 16.92 -1.41 21.12
C PRO A 520 17.95 -2.22 21.92
N GLY A 521 17.48 -2.92 22.97
CA GLY A 521 18.28 -3.94 23.66
C GLY A 521 18.64 -5.13 22.74
N PRO A 522 19.65 -5.95 23.08
CA PRO A 522 20.09 -7.04 22.21
C PRO A 522 19.00 -8.07 21.88
N GLU A 523 18.14 -8.40 22.87
CA GLU A 523 17.03 -9.32 22.68
C GLU A 523 16.04 -8.79 21.63
N LEU A 524 15.61 -7.53 21.79
CA LEU A 524 14.71 -6.87 20.85
C LEU A 524 15.32 -6.80 19.45
N GLN A 525 16.61 -6.48 19.32
CA GLN A 525 17.28 -6.48 18.02
C GLN A 525 17.21 -7.85 17.35
N VAL A 526 17.55 -8.93 18.07
CA VAL A 526 17.48 -10.30 17.53
C VAL A 526 16.05 -10.65 17.11
N ARG A 527 15.05 -10.39 17.96
CA ARG A 527 13.63 -10.65 17.63
C ARG A 527 13.15 -9.85 16.43
N TRP A 528 13.63 -8.62 16.27
CA TRP A 528 13.27 -7.81 15.11
C TRP A 528 13.90 -8.32 13.82
N TYR A 529 15.15 -8.79 13.83
CA TYR A 529 15.73 -9.44 12.67
C TYR A 529 14.98 -10.73 12.30
N GLN A 530 14.51 -11.48 13.30
CA GLN A 530 13.68 -12.68 13.08
C GLN A 530 12.34 -12.30 12.44
N ALA A 531 11.60 -11.34 12.99
CA ALA A 531 10.33 -10.89 12.43
C ALA A 531 10.50 -10.27 11.03
N GLY A 532 11.47 -9.35 10.87
CA GLY A 532 11.73 -8.65 9.62
C GLY A 532 12.19 -9.58 8.48
N ALA A 533 12.87 -10.68 8.79
CA ALA A 533 13.22 -11.70 7.80
C ALA A 533 11.97 -12.30 7.11
N PHE A 534 10.81 -12.26 7.77
CA PHE A 534 9.53 -12.72 7.25
C PHE A 534 8.57 -11.61 6.78
N GLN A 535 9.03 -10.36 6.70
CA GLN A 535 8.26 -9.25 6.12
C GLN A 535 8.67 -9.00 4.66
N PRO A 536 7.75 -8.63 3.75
CA PRO A 536 8.05 -8.50 2.31
C PRO A 536 9.25 -7.57 2.00
N PHE A 537 9.31 -6.39 2.62
CA PHE A 537 10.44 -5.47 2.57
C PHE A 537 11.27 -5.55 3.85
N PHE A 538 12.56 -5.85 3.73
CA PHE A 538 13.42 -6.16 4.88
C PHE A 538 14.62 -5.22 4.97
N ARG A 539 14.49 -4.17 5.79
CA ARG A 539 15.51 -3.14 6.00
C ARG A 539 15.76 -2.86 7.49
N ALA A 540 17.02 -2.83 7.91
CA ALA A 540 17.39 -2.16 9.15
C ALA A 540 17.71 -0.70 8.87
N HIS A 541 17.15 0.22 9.66
CA HIS A 541 17.35 1.65 9.56
C HIS A 541 17.22 2.29 10.95
N ALA A 542 17.89 3.41 11.17
CA ALA A 542 18.03 4.03 12.48
C ALA A 542 18.17 5.55 12.37
N HIS A 543 17.62 6.28 13.34
CA HIS A 543 17.68 7.73 13.47
C HIS A 543 19.12 8.24 13.70
N LEU A 544 19.35 9.54 13.46
CA LEU A 544 20.65 10.20 13.59
C LEU A 544 21.30 9.98 14.98
N ASP A 545 20.49 10.17 16.03
CA ASP A 545 20.94 10.16 17.41
C ASP A 545 21.14 8.76 18.01
N THR A 546 20.86 7.69 17.25
CA THR A 546 21.06 6.32 17.76
C THR A 546 22.51 5.90 17.66
N ALA A 547 22.92 5.01 18.56
CA ALA A 547 24.17 4.29 18.43
C ALA A 547 24.21 3.51 17.10
N ARG A 548 25.42 3.18 16.65
CA ARG A 548 25.62 2.23 15.56
C ARG A 548 25.12 0.85 16.00
N ARG A 549 24.44 0.15 15.09
CA ARG A 549 23.83 -1.15 15.36
C ARG A 549 23.85 -2.06 14.13
N GLU A 550 24.92 -1.97 13.33
CA GLU A 550 25.24 -3.05 12.40
C GLU A 550 25.37 -4.37 13.17
N PRO A 551 24.91 -5.52 12.62
CA PRO A 551 24.72 -6.74 13.41
C PRO A 551 25.95 -7.23 14.19
N TRP A 552 27.15 -7.02 13.66
CA TRP A 552 28.40 -7.46 14.30
C TRP A 552 28.79 -6.69 15.55
N LEU A 553 28.07 -5.61 15.89
CA LEU A 553 28.24 -4.89 17.15
C LEU A 553 27.55 -5.60 18.33
N LEU A 554 26.71 -6.60 18.04
CA LEU A 554 26.13 -7.48 19.05
C LEU A 554 27.16 -8.48 19.58
N SER A 555 26.86 -9.11 20.73
CA SER A 555 27.69 -10.23 21.22
C SER A 555 27.74 -11.37 20.19
N PRO A 556 28.81 -12.21 20.19
CA PRO A 556 28.93 -13.31 19.24
C PRO A 556 27.72 -14.25 19.19
N GLU A 557 27.07 -14.48 20.33
CA GLU A 557 25.84 -15.28 20.45
C GLU A 557 24.66 -14.64 19.71
N HIS A 558 24.35 -13.37 19.99
CA HIS A 558 23.27 -12.65 19.33
C HIS A 558 23.53 -12.46 17.83
N LEU A 559 24.79 -12.19 17.44
CA LEU A 559 25.21 -12.12 16.04
C LEU A 559 24.95 -13.44 15.31
N ALA A 560 25.18 -14.59 15.95
CA ALA A 560 24.89 -15.89 15.35
C ALA A 560 23.38 -16.07 15.08
N MET A 561 22.52 -15.58 15.97
CA MET A 561 21.06 -15.60 15.81
C MET A 561 20.61 -14.67 14.67
N VAL A 562 21.14 -13.45 14.59
CA VAL A 562 20.88 -12.54 13.46
C VAL A 562 21.36 -13.14 12.15
N ARG A 563 22.55 -13.76 12.12
CA ARG A 563 23.07 -14.47 10.95
C ARG A 563 22.14 -15.59 10.51
N ALA A 564 21.55 -16.35 11.44
CA ALA A 564 20.59 -17.40 11.13
C ALA A 564 19.32 -16.83 10.48
N ALA A 565 18.75 -15.75 11.02
CA ALA A 565 17.59 -15.07 10.44
C ALA A 565 17.87 -14.54 9.02
N LEU A 566 19.01 -13.88 8.82
CA LEU A 566 19.45 -13.41 7.50
C LEU A 566 19.60 -14.58 6.52
N ARG A 567 20.31 -15.65 6.90
CA ARG A 567 20.48 -16.83 6.03
C ARG A 567 19.14 -17.47 5.70
N ARG A 568 18.18 -17.49 6.64
CA ARG A 568 16.84 -18.01 6.40
C ARG A 568 16.08 -17.19 5.37
N ARG A 569 16.13 -15.86 5.45
CA ARG A 569 15.56 -14.97 4.41
C ARG A 569 16.12 -15.31 3.02
N TYR A 570 17.44 -15.42 2.89
CA TYR A 570 18.07 -15.70 1.60
C TYR A 570 17.74 -17.10 1.07
N ALA A 571 17.63 -18.09 1.95
CA ALA A 571 17.18 -19.44 1.58
C ALA A 571 15.75 -19.46 1.03
N LEU A 572 14.89 -18.54 1.49
CA LEU A 572 13.49 -18.41 1.08
C LEU A 572 13.28 -17.45 -0.10
N LEU A 573 14.32 -16.87 -0.69
CA LEU A 573 14.16 -15.93 -1.82
C LEU A 573 13.34 -16.50 -2.99
N PRO A 574 13.45 -17.78 -3.38
CA PRO A 574 12.56 -18.34 -4.41
C PRO A 574 11.08 -18.33 -4.02
N THR A 575 10.77 -18.62 -2.75
CA THR A 575 9.40 -18.55 -2.21
C THR A 575 8.89 -17.12 -2.24
N TRP A 576 9.68 -16.17 -1.73
CA TRP A 576 9.34 -14.74 -1.78
C TRP A 576 9.10 -14.27 -3.21
N TYR A 577 9.99 -14.62 -4.13
CA TYR A 577 9.93 -14.17 -5.50
C TYR A 577 8.72 -14.76 -6.26
N THR A 578 8.36 -16.01 -5.95
CA THR A 578 7.15 -16.65 -6.46
C THR A 578 5.88 -16.01 -5.89
N ALA A 579 5.84 -15.73 -4.59
CA ALA A 579 4.73 -15.02 -3.97
C ALA A 579 4.52 -13.61 -4.57
N PHE A 580 5.62 -12.89 -4.84
CA PHE A 580 5.57 -11.61 -5.56
C PHE A 580 5.09 -11.76 -7.01
N TYR A 581 5.41 -12.87 -7.68
CA TYR A 581 4.85 -13.18 -8.99
C TYR A 581 3.34 -13.45 -8.93
N HIS A 582 2.85 -14.20 -7.94
CA HIS A 582 1.41 -14.38 -7.71
C HIS A 582 0.71 -13.04 -7.50
N CYS A 583 1.25 -12.20 -6.61
CA CYS A 583 0.73 -10.85 -6.38
C CYS A 583 0.75 -9.99 -7.66
N HIS A 584 1.84 -10.02 -8.42
CA HIS A 584 1.97 -9.29 -9.69
C HIS A 584 0.93 -9.74 -10.73
N ARG A 585 0.59 -11.03 -10.78
CA ARG A 585 -0.30 -11.59 -11.80
C ARG A 585 -1.76 -11.55 -11.40
N GLN A 586 -2.06 -11.77 -10.12
CA GLN A 586 -3.41 -12.03 -9.62
C GLN A 586 -3.90 -10.97 -8.62
N GLY A 587 -3.01 -10.18 -8.02
CA GLY A 587 -3.36 -9.18 -7.01
C GLY A 587 -3.51 -9.71 -5.59
N VAL A 588 -3.31 -11.01 -5.38
CA VAL A 588 -3.37 -11.63 -4.04
C VAL A 588 -2.16 -11.17 -3.20
N PRO A 589 -2.32 -10.83 -1.91
CA PRO A 589 -1.21 -10.36 -1.06
C PRO A 589 -0.10 -11.41 -0.90
N VAL A 590 1.12 -10.92 -0.65
CA VAL A 590 2.29 -11.79 -0.35
C VAL A 590 2.23 -12.30 1.08
N MET A 591 2.02 -11.38 2.03
CA MET A 591 1.78 -11.68 3.44
C MET A 591 0.27 -11.66 3.66
N ARG A 592 -0.31 -12.77 4.13
CA ARG A 592 -1.77 -12.98 4.18
C ARG A 592 -2.25 -13.20 5.61
N PRO A 593 -3.32 -12.51 6.03
CA PRO A 593 -4.06 -12.91 7.22
C PRO A 593 -4.60 -14.33 7.06
N LEU A 594 -4.71 -15.09 8.14
CA LEU A 594 -5.17 -16.49 8.06
C LEU A 594 -6.59 -16.60 7.48
N TRP A 595 -7.49 -15.67 7.85
CA TRP A 595 -8.88 -15.67 7.37
C TRP A 595 -9.00 -15.58 5.84
N MET A 596 -7.99 -15.06 5.14
CA MET A 596 -7.98 -15.02 3.68
C MET A 596 -7.87 -16.41 3.05
N GLU A 597 -7.13 -17.33 3.67
CA GLU A 597 -6.98 -18.72 3.22
C GLU A 597 -7.98 -19.66 3.91
N PHE A 598 -8.47 -19.26 5.09
CA PHE A 598 -9.41 -20.01 5.93
C PHE A 598 -10.68 -19.19 6.23
N PRO A 599 -11.45 -18.77 5.20
CA PRO A 599 -12.63 -17.91 5.39
C PRO A 599 -13.77 -18.60 6.15
N ASP A 600 -13.75 -19.92 6.25
CA ASP A 600 -14.74 -20.71 7.00
C ASP A 600 -14.36 -20.92 8.48
N ASP A 601 -13.25 -20.31 8.94
CA ASP A 601 -12.72 -20.46 10.30
C ASP A 601 -12.77 -19.13 11.08
N PRO A 602 -13.85 -18.87 11.85
CA PRO A 602 -14.04 -17.61 12.55
C PRO A 602 -12.97 -17.29 13.58
N GLN A 603 -12.19 -18.28 14.06
CA GLN A 603 -11.10 -18.03 15.01
C GLN A 603 -10.00 -17.17 14.39
N THR A 604 -9.88 -17.19 13.07
CA THR A 604 -8.82 -16.49 12.33
C THR A 604 -9.14 -15.01 12.07
N PHE A 605 -10.39 -14.57 12.26
CA PHE A 605 -10.86 -13.25 11.80
C PHE A 605 -10.24 -12.09 12.61
N ALA A 606 -9.98 -12.31 13.89
CA ALA A 606 -9.35 -11.31 14.75
C ALA A 606 -7.83 -11.51 14.93
N MET A 607 -7.25 -12.56 14.33
CA MET A 607 -5.82 -12.86 14.48
C MET A 607 -4.97 -11.92 13.63
N ASP A 608 -3.97 -11.31 14.25
CA ASP A 608 -3.04 -10.39 13.61
C ASP A 608 -1.59 -10.46 14.12
N ASP A 609 -1.27 -11.51 14.89
CA ASP A 609 0.07 -11.84 15.38
C ASP A 609 0.74 -13.00 14.61
N GLN A 610 -0.05 -13.72 13.81
CA GLN A 610 0.41 -14.77 12.89
C GLN A 610 -0.19 -14.60 11.49
N TYR A 611 0.56 -15.06 10.49
CA TYR A 611 0.23 -14.83 9.08
C TYR A 611 0.83 -15.90 8.18
N LEU A 612 0.35 -15.95 6.94
CA LEU A 612 0.94 -16.77 5.89
C LEU A 612 1.84 -15.95 4.97
N ILE A 613 2.91 -16.55 4.47
CA ILE A 613 3.63 -16.08 3.28
C ILE A 613 3.19 -16.96 2.12
N ASP A 614 2.59 -16.31 1.13
CA ASP A 614 1.78 -17.00 0.12
C ASP A 614 0.74 -17.87 0.83
N TRP A 615 0.53 -19.10 0.38
CA TRP A 615 -0.34 -20.09 1.01
C TRP A 615 0.44 -21.24 1.67
N VAL A 616 1.77 -21.14 1.77
CA VAL A 616 2.66 -22.28 2.07
C VAL A 616 3.33 -22.22 3.44
N LEU A 617 3.50 -21.03 4.03
CA LEU A 617 4.32 -20.83 5.23
C LEU A 617 3.59 -20.01 6.29
N LEU A 618 3.22 -20.63 7.41
CA LEU A 618 2.62 -19.96 8.57
C LEU A 618 3.72 -19.47 9.51
N VAL A 619 3.77 -18.17 9.73
CA VAL A 619 4.76 -17.50 10.56
C VAL A 619 4.10 -16.91 11.80
N HIS A 620 4.69 -17.15 12.97
CA HIS A 620 4.31 -16.51 14.22
C HIS A 620 5.58 -15.98 14.91
N PRO A 621 6.00 -14.73 14.62
CA PRO A 621 7.18 -14.16 15.24
C PRO A 621 7.01 -14.02 16.76
N VAL A 622 8.12 -14.04 17.50
CA VAL A 622 8.13 -13.75 18.94
C VAL A 622 8.26 -12.23 19.12
N THR A 623 7.21 -11.59 19.62
CA THR A 623 7.13 -10.12 19.76
C THR A 623 6.98 -9.64 21.20
N GLU A 624 7.27 -10.50 22.18
CA GLU A 624 7.17 -10.18 23.61
C GLU A 624 8.51 -10.41 24.33
N PRO A 625 8.89 -9.54 25.28
CA PRO A 625 10.16 -9.65 26.01
C PRO A 625 10.22 -10.89 26.90
N GLY A 626 11.35 -11.60 26.87
CA GLY A 626 11.59 -12.75 27.76
C GLY A 626 10.73 -13.98 27.47
N ALA A 627 10.01 -14.01 26.34
CA ALA A 627 9.11 -15.11 25.99
C ALA A 627 9.83 -16.47 25.98
N ARG A 628 9.16 -17.48 26.55
CA ARG A 628 9.62 -18.88 26.63
C ARG A 628 8.75 -19.84 25.81
N GLY A 629 7.64 -19.34 25.27
CA GLY A 629 6.84 -20.03 24.28
C GLY A 629 5.85 -19.06 23.63
N VAL A 630 5.24 -19.51 22.55
CA VAL A 630 4.16 -18.81 21.84
C VAL A 630 3.00 -19.78 21.60
N ASN A 631 1.77 -19.27 21.54
CA ASN A 631 0.59 -20.07 21.22
C ASN A 631 0.30 -19.93 19.73
N VAL A 632 0.70 -20.92 18.94
CA VAL A 632 0.49 -20.92 17.49
C VAL A 632 -0.83 -21.60 17.17
N TYR A 633 -1.75 -20.88 16.53
CA TYR A 633 -2.96 -21.48 15.97
C TYR A 633 -2.66 -22.11 14.62
N LEU A 634 -2.99 -23.39 14.46
CA LEU A 634 -2.91 -24.12 13.20
C LEU A 634 -4.31 -24.25 12.63
N PRO A 635 -4.66 -23.50 11.56
CA PRO A 635 -6.00 -23.49 10.97
C PRO A 635 -6.22 -24.64 9.97
N GLY A 636 -7.47 -24.80 9.53
CA GLY A 636 -7.86 -25.73 8.47
C GLY A 636 -8.29 -27.10 9.01
N GLU A 637 -9.59 -27.40 8.92
CA GLU A 637 -10.11 -28.66 9.45
C GLU A 637 -9.48 -29.85 8.75
N GLY A 638 -8.83 -30.71 9.54
CA GLY A 638 -8.12 -31.90 9.08
C GLY A 638 -6.71 -31.63 8.57
N GLU A 639 -6.32 -30.37 8.33
CA GLU A 639 -4.99 -29.97 7.84
C GLU A 639 -3.84 -30.53 8.62
N VAL A 640 -2.72 -30.72 7.94
CA VAL A 640 -1.47 -31.10 8.58
C VAL A 640 -0.50 -29.93 8.43
N TRP A 641 0.15 -29.57 9.52
CA TRP A 641 1.21 -28.59 9.56
C TRP A 641 2.49 -29.24 10.08
N TYR A 642 3.62 -28.80 9.52
CA TYR A 642 4.94 -29.30 9.88
C TYR A 642 5.75 -28.18 10.51
N ASN A 643 6.34 -28.46 11.66
CA ASN A 643 7.33 -27.56 12.23
C ASN A 643 8.58 -27.57 11.33
N ASP A 644 9.02 -26.40 10.85
CA ASP A 644 10.17 -26.34 9.92
C ASP A 644 11.49 -26.81 10.54
N GLU A 645 11.66 -26.60 11.85
CA GLU A 645 12.90 -26.91 12.56
C GLU A 645 12.93 -28.37 13.02
N THR A 646 11.84 -28.86 13.63
CA THR A 646 11.79 -30.22 14.20
C THR A 646 11.23 -31.26 13.23
N HIS A 647 10.57 -30.82 12.17
CA HIS A 647 9.80 -31.67 11.25
C HIS A 647 8.64 -32.43 11.90
N GLU A 648 8.26 -32.06 13.13
CA GLU A 648 7.10 -32.64 13.81
C GLU A 648 5.81 -32.27 13.10
N GLN A 649 4.89 -33.25 13.05
CA GLN A 649 3.62 -33.16 12.35
C GLN A 649 2.49 -32.87 13.32
N HIS A 650 1.63 -31.91 12.98
CA HIS A 650 0.51 -31.49 13.82
C HIS A 650 -0.77 -31.39 12.99
N ARG A 651 -1.88 -31.91 13.52
CA ARG A 651 -3.20 -31.91 12.84
C ARG A 651 -4.05 -30.73 13.27
N ALA A 652 -4.53 -29.94 12.33
CA ALA A 652 -5.43 -28.81 12.56
C ALA A 652 -6.91 -29.23 12.59
N PRO A 653 -7.80 -28.42 13.21
CA PRO A 653 -7.49 -27.16 13.85
C PRO A 653 -7.00 -27.37 15.30
N GLN A 654 -5.95 -26.66 15.70
CA GLN A 654 -5.50 -26.66 17.10
C GLN A 654 -4.62 -25.47 17.45
N THR A 655 -4.62 -25.05 18.71
CA THR A 655 -3.62 -24.12 19.26
C THR A 655 -2.51 -24.91 19.94
N LEU A 656 -1.26 -24.69 19.52
CA LEU A 656 -0.07 -25.32 20.07
C LEU A 656 0.75 -24.34 20.89
N TYR A 657 1.07 -24.70 22.13
CA TYR A 657 2.13 -24.02 22.87
C TYR A 657 3.48 -24.52 22.35
N VAL A 658 4.21 -23.65 21.65
CA VAL A 658 5.53 -23.93 21.10
C VAL A 658 6.59 -23.30 21.99
N PRO A 659 7.45 -24.09 22.68
CA PRO A 659 8.56 -23.53 23.43
C PRO A 659 9.52 -22.77 22.51
N VAL A 660 9.91 -21.56 22.91
CA VAL A 660 10.85 -20.73 22.14
C VAL A 660 12.06 -20.34 22.97
N THR A 661 13.20 -20.29 22.29
CA THR A 661 14.44 -19.68 22.77
C THR A 661 14.72 -18.42 21.96
N LEU A 662 15.75 -17.64 22.32
CA LEU A 662 16.13 -16.47 21.54
C LEU A 662 16.64 -16.84 20.13
N SER A 663 17.14 -18.05 19.94
CA SER A 663 17.53 -18.57 18.61
C SER A 663 16.37 -19.13 17.78
N THR A 664 15.20 -19.38 18.37
CA THR A 664 14.05 -19.93 17.65
C THR A 664 13.50 -18.88 16.68
N VAL A 665 13.43 -19.26 15.40
CA VAL A 665 12.89 -18.41 14.32
C VAL A 665 11.45 -18.82 13.97
N GLY A 666 11.05 -20.05 14.32
CA GLY A 666 9.68 -20.52 14.54
C GLY A 666 8.65 -20.19 13.45
N PHE A 667 8.42 -21.11 12.52
CA PHE A 667 7.28 -21.09 11.58
C PHE A 667 6.96 -22.51 11.09
N TRP A 668 5.82 -22.66 10.42
CA TRP A 668 5.20 -23.93 10.08
C TRP A 668 4.92 -24.03 8.58
N GLY A 669 5.31 -25.14 7.95
CA GLY A 669 4.97 -25.44 6.57
C GLY A 669 3.62 -26.14 6.47
N GLY A 670 2.73 -25.67 5.60
CA GLY A 670 1.40 -26.26 5.39
C GLY A 670 1.45 -27.54 4.54
N SER A 671 0.55 -28.49 4.81
CA SER A 671 0.41 -29.76 4.06
C SER A 671 0.07 -29.61 2.58
N ARG A 672 -0.52 -28.49 2.18
CA ARG A 672 -0.94 -28.25 0.79
C ARG A 672 0.22 -27.84 -0.11
N GLY A 673 1.28 -27.25 0.46
CA GLY A 673 2.27 -26.45 -0.27
C GLY A 673 3.67 -27.06 -0.37
N LEU A 674 4.19 -27.15 -1.59
CA LEU A 674 5.59 -27.40 -1.89
C LEU A 674 6.33 -26.06 -1.79
N GLY A 675 6.71 -25.69 -0.58
CA GLY A 675 7.63 -24.59 -0.36
C GLY A 675 9.02 -24.94 -0.91
N GLY A 676 9.57 -24.09 -1.77
CA GLY A 676 10.97 -24.16 -2.19
C GLY A 676 11.91 -23.82 -1.03
N MET A 677 12.10 -24.73 -0.08
CA MET A 677 13.03 -24.55 1.03
C MET A 677 14.40 -25.13 0.69
N MET A 678 15.42 -24.28 0.75
CA MET A 678 16.80 -24.68 0.48
C MET A 678 17.65 -24.63 1.75
N GLY A 679 18.49 -25.65 1.93
CA GLY A 679 19.54 -25.61 2.94
C GLY A 679 20.63 -24.59 2.56
N PRO A 680 21.28 -23.92 3.52
CA PRO A 680 22.36 -22.99 3.22
C PRO A 680 23.53 -23.73 2.57
N GLN A 681 23.95 -23.31 1.37
CA GLN A 681 25.27 -23.64 0.84
C GLN A 681 26.05 -22.35 0.56
N ASN A 682 27.24 -22.28 1.16
CA ASN A 682 28.39 -21.43 0.85
C ASN A 682 28.13 -19.98 0.40
N THR A 683 28.41 -19.10 1.36
CA THR A 683 28.40 -17.63 1.42
C THR A 683 29.26 -16.86 0.39
N ARG A 684 29.57 -17.41 -0.79
CA ARG A 684 30.46 -16.73 -1.77
C ARG A 684 29.80 -16.25 -3.06
N GLU A 685 28.60 -16.70 -3.40
CA GLU A 685 27.90 -16.21 -4.59
C GLU A 685 26.47 -15.79 -4.25
N THR A 686 26.28 -14.51 -3.92
CA THR A 686 24.98 -13.92 -3.50
C THR A 686 23.82 -14.07 -4.51
N LEU A 687 24.04 -14.62 -5.72
CA LEU A 687 23.01 -14.74 -6.77
C LEU A 687 23.29 -15.84 -7.82
N LYS A 688 24.15 -16.84 -7.53
CA LYS A 688 24.37 -17.98 -8.44
C LYS A 688 24.13 -19.29 -7.72
N LEU A 689 23.27 -20.10 -8.34
CA LEU A 689 22.88 -21.46 -7.98
C LEU A 689 22.24 -21.62 -6.60
N SER A 690 20.93 -21.48 -6.59
CA SER A 690 20.07 -22.01 -5.54
C SER A 690 18.95 -22.83 -6.19
N LEU A 691 19.35 -23.86 -6.95
CA LEU A 691 18.44 -24.82 -7.57
C LEU A 691 18.89 -26.23 -7.17
N GLN A 692 18.61 -26.61 -5.92
CA GLN A 692 18.61 -28.01 -5.50
C GLN A 692 17.39 -28.30 -4.62
N THR A 693 16.74 -29.41 -4.99
CA THR A 693 15.63 -30.16 -4.42
C THR A 693 14.80 -29.48 -3.31
N PRO A 694 13.53 -29.11 -3.58
CA PRO A 694 12.58 -28.80 -2.52
C PRO A 694 12.47 -30.01 -1.56
N LYS A 695 12.47 -29.76 -0.25
CA LYS A 695 12.10 -30.80 0.73
C LYS A 695 10.58 -30.90 0.76
N PHE A 696 10.06 -32.05 0.34
CA PHE A 696 8.63 -32.33 0.25
C PHE A 696 8.15 -32.95 1.56
N SER A 697 7.05 -32.45 2.13
CA SER A 697 6.33 -33.14 3.19
C SER A 697 4.98 -33.59 2.65
N LEU A 698 4.63 -34.85 2.92
CA LEU A 698 3.60 -35.59 2.22
C LEU A 698 2.62 -36.18 3.22
N ASP A 699 1.64 -35.41 3.65
CA ASP A 699 0.38 -35.95 4.16
C ASP A 699 -0.73 -34.94 3.94
N THR A 700 -1.72 -35.31 3.13
CA THR A 700 -2.97 -34.57 3.01
C THR A 700 -4.03 -35.09 3.98
N PRO A 701 -4.86 -34.18 4.52
CA PRO A 701 -6.05 -34.50 5.32
C PRO A 701 -7.11 -35.30 4.57
N LYS A 702 -7.99 -35.96 5.32
CA LYS A 702 -9.23 -36.58 4.81
C LYS A 702 -10.28 -35.57 4.29
N SER A 703 -10.07 -34.27 4.49
CA SER A 703 -11.02 -33.18 4.19
C SER A 703 -10.56 -32.24 3.07
N SER A 704 -9.37 -32.44 2.49
CA SER A 704 -9.00 -31.78 1.23
C SER A 704 -9.80 -32.42 0.07
N PRO A 705 -10.23 -31.67 -0.95
CA PRO A 705 -10.67 -32.29 -2.21
C PRO A 705 -9.56 -33.13 -2.85
N ASP A 706 -8.30 -32.93 -2.45
CA ASP A 706 -7.17 -33.73 -2.90
C ASP A 706 -7.01 -35.04 -2.09
N PRO A 707 -6.79 -36.20 -2.75
CA PRO A 707 -6.56 -37.48 -2.08
C PRO A 707 -5.40 -37.42 -1.06
N PRO A 708 -5.42 -38.25 -0.01
CA PRO A 708 -4.29 -38.42 0.92
C PRO A 708 -2.95 -38.69 0.19
N GLY A 709 -1.87 -38.04 0.62
CA GLY A 709 -0.53 -38.17 0.03
C GLY A 709 -0.29 -37.33 -1.22
N THR A 710 -0.94 -36.17 -1.32
CA THR A 710 -0.77 -35.20 -2.41
C THR A 710 -0.16 -33.89 -1.91
N ALA A 711 0.50 -33.14 -2.79
CA ALA A 711 0.97 -31.78 -2.50
C ALA A 711 1.16 -31.01 -3.81
N GLN A 712 1.04 -29.68 -3.78
CA GLN A 712 1.24 -28.82 -4.95
C GLN A 712 2.14 -27.65 -4.61
N GLY A 713 2.79 -27.03 -5.59
CA GLY A 713 3.46 -25.75 -5.37
C GLY A 713 4.05 -25.18 -6.64
N ASP A 714 4.37 -23.90 -6.60
CA ASP A 714 4.83 -23.16 -7.77
C ASP A 714 6.24 -22.61 -7.57
N LEU A 715 6.96 -22.43 -8.67
CA LEU A 715 8.24 -21.74 -8.72
C LEU A 715 8.31 -20.83 -9.93
N TYR A 716 8.51 -19.54 -9.68
CA TYR A 716 8.78 -18.54 -10.70
C TYR A 716 10.26 -18.14 -10.72
N LEU A 717 10.86 -18.10 -11.91
CA LEU A 717 12.22 -17.63 -12.16
C LEU A 717 12.28 -16.79 -13.43
N ASP A 718 13.05 -15.71 -13.42
CA ASP A 718 13.45 -14.94 -14.61
C ASP A 718 14.90 -14.44 -14.40
N ASP A 719 15.34 -13.44 -15.15
CA ASP A 719 16.69 -12.85 -14.96
C ASP A 719 16.84 -11.99 -13.68
N GLY A 720 15.77 -11.85 -12.91
CA GLY A 720 15.70 -11.15 -11.64
C GLY A 720 15.74 -9.62 -11.73
N VAL A 721 15.86 -9.00 -12.91
CA VAL A 721 16.13 -7.56 -13.01
C VAL A 721 15.46 -6.83 -14.17
N SER A 722 15.12 -7.51 -15.26
CA SER A 722 14.63 -6.86 -16.48
C SER A 722 13.13 -7.07 -16.71
N PHE A 723 12.61 -6.36 -17.71
CA PHE A 723 11.27 -6.59 -18.25
C PHE A 723 11.23 -7.70 -19.32
N ASP A 724 12.30 -8.49 -19.50
CA ASP A 724 12.31 -9.58 -20.50
C ASP A 724 11.25 -10.66 -20.20
N TYR A 725 10.86 -10.85 -18.93
CA TYR A 725 9.74 -11.73 -18.56
C TYR A 725 8.42 -11.30 -19.24
N ALA A 726 8.19 -9.99 -19.39
CA ALA A 726 6.97 -9.44 -19.99
C ALA A 726 7.10 -9.17 -21.49
N THR A 727 8.28 -8.76 -21.95
CA THR A 727 8.51 -8.34 -23.35
C THR A 727 8.95 -9.48 -24.25
N LYS A 728 9.60 -10.51 -23.70
CA LYS A 728 10.15 -11.66 -24.43
C LYS A 728 9.64 -13.00 -23.91
N ASN A 729 8.77 -13.02 -22.89
CA ASN A 729 8.39 -14.23 -22.16
C ASN A 729 9.60 -15.01 -21.64
N ALA A 730 10.67 -14.31 -21.24
CA ALA A 730 11.91 -14.93 -20.76
C ALA A 730 11.83 -15.26 -19.26
N PHE A 731 11.01 -16.25 -18.92
CA PHE A 731 10.83 -16.74 -17.55
C PHE A 731 10.52 -18.24 -17.53
N LEU A 732 10.68 -18.86 -16.36
CA LEU A 732 10.18 -20.20 -16.04
C LEU A 732 9.11 -20.05 -14.96
N HIS A 733 7.96 -20.66 -15.20
CA HIS A 733 6.93 -20.86 -14.17
C HIS A 733 6.63 -22.35 -14.15
N ARG A 734 7.05 -23.02 -13.07
CA ARG A 734 6.93 -24.47 -12.91
C ARG A 734 5.88 -24.74 -11.85
N HIS A 735 4.95 -25.63 -12.20
CA HIS A 735 3.98 -26.16 -11.26
C HIS A 735 4.43 -27.56 -10.86
N PHE A 736 4.73 -27.73 -9.59
CA PHE A 736 5.06 -29.02 -9.02
C PHE A 736 3.79 -29.65 -8.46
N SER A 737 3.55 -30.90 -8.78
CA SER A 737 2.51 -31.69 -8.12
C SER A 737 3.06 -33.04 -7.72
N PHE A 738 2.78 -33.42 -6.48
CA PHE A 738 3.04 -34.75 -5.97
C PHE A 738 1.71 -35.46 -5.77
N ALA A 739 1.58 -36.66 -6.33
CA ALA A 739 0.46 -37.55 -6.08
C ALA A 739 0.89 -39.00 -6.30
N ASN A 740 0.34 -39.94 -5.52
CA ASN A 740 0.56 -41.38 -5.71
C ASN A 740 2.05 -41.77 -5.79
N GLY A 741 2.91 -41.18 -4.96
CA GLY A 741 4.34 -41.48 -4.95
C GLY A 741 5.16 -40.84 -6.08
N THR A 742 4.55 -40.00 -6.91
CA THR A 742 5.20 -39.39 -8.08
C THR A 742 5.19 -37.86 -7.97
N LEU A 743 6.37 -37.25 -8.09
CA LEU A 743 6.54 -35.81 -8.26
C LEU A 743 6.61 -35.47 -9.76
N THR A 744 5.80 -34.51 -10.20
CA THR A 744 5.81 -33.94 -11.55
C THR A 744 6.14 -32.46 -11.50
N SER A 745 6.69 -31.93 -12.61
CA SER A 745 7.06 -30.52 -12.75
C SER A 745 6.68 -29.97 -14.11
#